data_AF-A0A7V4EIS9-F1
#
_entry.id   AF-A0A7V4EIS9-F1
#
_cell.length_a   1.000
_cell.length_b   1.000
_cell.length_c   1.000
_cell.angle_alpha   90.00
_cell.angle_beta   90.00
_cell.angle_gamma   90.00
#
_symmetry.space_group_name_H-M   'P 1'
#
loop_
_entity.id
_entity.type
_entity.pdbx_description
1 polymer ?
#
loop_
_entity_poly.entity_id
_entity_poly.type
_entity_poly.pdbx_seq_one_letter_code
_entity_poly.pdbx_strand_id
1 'polypeptide(L)'
;MKRMFRYPAAAFCLSVLLLPALPAALSQPAQLSGGVFIRDRMLPEMLTYTMGGWRLRVEMGFARPDGSDLPHGAVVRFFVRNTSTQPLEVTGVWLEGVDLAKQIVPKHKEHGGTPSAGYLLNSEEDTPPDVRARLDSLGRPVWYQVRPDPVPPGAVAEVNIRLQAQPQQNRLRVRLSGEGWTTGELTVRTADDPVLRLGGVNFSPDIRRLYLYLRRMDGQEFRIRQVRLDGRTLPLPASVPGSSKGFLPLALDLPAPLEFGSFHFFEVTDSTGQTARNVVRARDDYFALGMWGYRNYGNTVAERARDTCRAFRDHLFNTHMLMAGEQSGYLVGSDEGFALLQEMGLRVMSRDPTRQDIRSPWTYARFVMDEPDAHDYFASDLQPADLRLGSMGQGVVARQRNWTLRDHRTLCLLNIDNTYVPFNYLTYGSIPDILALDPYYIESLRGVYEKNPERISQFFTPMYVMGTAEYARLAAEPRPTHVILNSTSYRFPDQEPFRFPTPEEKRVEFYMALGTGTKGISYWWFTPIGECYGCGSREPEAQALMRELARLNAEARTLLPELGVACAAAQPGSLRDPFASMRPFWVIARTLFAGPDTAIVTLFNRNHSSDRHGTIFQPVEKATMTFTPPSWLDVKSAFRVDGGKLTPLDVKREGDSLTLELGRLDLGDMVVLTSDPSLYGKARERWAALEPMLKSVLAEQQK
;
A
#
# COMPACT_ATOMS: atom_id res chain seq x y z
N MET A 1 6.46 71.86 -70.78
CA MET A 1 5.95 71.83 -69.39
C MET A 1 6.81 70.89 -68.55
N LYS A 2 7.38 71.42 -67.43
CA LYS A 2 7.79 70.78 -66.15
C LYS A 2 8.77 69.57 -66.20
N ARG A 3 10.07 69.78 -65.88
CA ARG A 3 10.78 69.60 -64.57
C ARG A 3 11.12 68.13 -64.24
N MET A 4 12.40 67.73 -64.35
CA MET A 4 13.45 67.65 -63.27
C MET A 4 13.26 66.49 -62.26
N PHE A 5 14.16 65.51 -62.23
CA PHE A 5 15.28 65.38 -61.26
C PHE A 5 16.11 64.09 -61.48
N ARG A 6 17.43 64.22 -61.32
CA ARG A 6 18.47 63.16 -61.24
C ARG A 6 18.54 62.59 -59.81
N TYR A 7 19.06 61.37 -59.63
CA TYR A 7 20.09 60.95 -58.63
C TYR A 7 20.32 59.40 -58.66
N PRO A 8 21.43 58.85 -58.10
CA PRO A 8 22.23 57.81 -58.74
C PRO A 8 22.11 56.42 -58.07
N ALA A 9 22.65 55.41 -58.77
CA ALA A 9 22.75 54.03 -58.31
C ALA A 9 23.63 53.89 -57.06
N ALA A 10 23.06 53.32 -55.99
CA ALA A 10 23.79 52.85 -54.81
C ALA A 10 23.99 51.33 -54.93
N ALA A 11 25.25 50.91 -55.06
CA ALA A 11 25.65 49.51 -54.93
C ALA A 11 25.71 49.14 -53.45
N PHE A 12 24.83 48.25 -53.00
CA PHE A 12 24.87 47.65 -51.67
C PHE A 12 25.69 46.36 -51.75
N CYS A 13 26.92 46.39 -51.24
CA CYS A 13 27.69 45.17 -50.94
C CYS A 13 27.07 44.49 -49.72
N LEU A 14 26.39 43.35 -49.93
CA LEU A 14 25.92 42.48 -48.86
C LEU A 14 27.03 41.50 -48.48
N SER A 15 27.78 41.83 -47.43
CA SER A 15 28.76 40.92 -46.82
C SER A 15 28.01 39.85 -46.01
N VAL A 16 27.88 38.63 -46.55
CA VAL A 16 27.36 37.47 -45.82
C VAL A 16 28.42 36.99 -44.84
N LEU A 17 28.26 37.34 -43.56
CA LEU A 17 28.99 36.73 -42.45
C LEU A 17 28.44 35.31 -42.22
N LEU A 18 29.14 34.31 -42.74
CA LEU A 18 28.97 32.90 -42.37
C LEU A 18 29.45 32.72 -40.92
N LEU A 19 28.54 32.85 -39.96
CA LEU A 19 28.72 32.32 -38.62
C LEU A 19 28.73 30.79 -38.71
N PRO A 20 29.75 30.09 -38.18
CA PRO A 20 29.70 28.63 -38.09
C PRO A 20 28.52 28.27 -37.19
N ALA A 21 27.56 27.50 -37.72
CA ALA A 21 26.53 26.88 -36.92
C ALA A 21 27.24 26.02 -35.86
N LEU A 22 27.21 26.47 -34.61
CA LEU A 22 27.58 25.65 -33.47
C LEU A 22 26.78 24.34 -33.60
N PRO A 23 27.41 23.16 -33.51
CA PRO A 23 26.67 21.92 -33.51
C PRO A 23 25.65 22.02 -32.39
N ALA A 24 24.35 21.95 -32.73
CA ALA A 24 23.29 21.87 -31.74
C ALA A 24 23.70 20.74 -30.79
N ALA A 25 23.92 21.06 -29.52
CA ALA A 25 24.24 20.06 -28.51
C ALA A 25 23.16 18.99 -28.63
N LEU A 26 23.53 17.79 -29.07
CA LEU A 26 22.62 16.67 -29.19
C LEU A 26 21.99 16.50 -27.81
N SER A 27 20.72 16.88 -27.67
CA SER A 27 20.01 16.78 -26.41
C SER A 27 20.02 15.30 -26.04
N GLN A 28 20.63 14.96 -24.91
CA GLN A 28 20.60 13.58 -24.42
C GLN A 28 19.14 13.13 -24.37
N PRO A 29 18.82 11.92 -24.88
CA PRO A 29 17.43 11.44 -24.97
C PRO A 29 16.80 11.20 -23.60
N ALA A 30 17.59 11.23 -22.52
CA ALA A 30 17.17 11.04 -21.15
C ALA A 30 17.79 12.09 -20.21
N GLN A 31 17.01 12.61 -19.26
CA GLN A 31 17.47 13.59 -18.26
C GLN A 31 17.16 13.11 -16.83
N LEU A 32 18.18 13.06 -15.97
CA LEU A 32 18.02 12.71 -14.55
C LEU A 32 17.64 13.93 -13.70
N SER A 33 16.86 13.71 -12.64
CA SER A 33 16.48 14.75 -11.68
C SER A 33 16.01 14.20 -10.33
N GLY A 34 15.83 15.09 -9.35
CA GLY A 34 15.06 14.83 -8.12
C GLY A 34 15.62 13.74 -7.20
N GLY A 35 16.94 13.56 -7.17
CA GLY A 35 17.60 12.55 -6.35
C GLY A 35 17.44 12.78 -4.85
N VAL A 36 17.00 11.74 -4.13
CA VAL A 36 16.78 11.76 -2.68
C VAL A 36 17.23 10.45 -2.03
N PHE A 37 17.61 10.52 -0.75
CA PHE A 37 18.02 9.36 0.04
C PHE A 37 17.03 9.14 1.19
N ILE A 38 16.18 8.13 1.05
CA ILE A 38 15.11 7.85 2.00
C ILE A 38 15.62 6.78 2.97
N ARG A 39 15.87 7.17 4.22
CA ARG A 39 16.35 6.25 5.25
C ARG A 39 15.20 5.40 5.78
N ASP A 40 15.53 4.17 6.14
CA ASP A 40 14.62 3.34 6.92
C ASP A 40 14.34 3.96 8.27
N ARG A 41 13.07 3.98 8.66
CA ARG A 41 12.62 4.51 9.94
C ARG A 41 11.99 3.38 10.77
N MET A 42 12.47 3.21 11.99
CA MET A 42 11.84 2.36 12.98
C MET A 42 10.63 3.06 13.60
N LEU A 43 9.66 2.29 14.08
CA LEU A 43 8.46 2.77 14.74
C LEU A 43 8.49 2.28 16.20
N PRO A 44 9.12 3.03 17.14
CA PRO A 44 9.36 2.53 18.49
C PRO A 44 8.09 2.09 19.24
N GLU A 45 6.98 2.82 19.07
CA GLU A 45 5.69 2.45 19.68
C GLU A 45 5.10 1.16 19.10
N MET A 46 5.47 0.78 17.87
CA MET A 46 5.01 -0.45 17.22
C MET A 46 5.93 -1.63 17.46
N LEU A 47 7.20 -1.40 17.83
CA LEU A 47 8.22 -2.44 17.96
C LEU A 47 7.76 -3.59 18.85
N THR A 48 7.18 -3.31 20.02
CA THR A 48 6.67 -4.33 20.96
C THR A 48 5.68 -5.29 20.30
N TYR A 49 4.92 -4.80 19.32
CA TYR A 49 3.93 -5.56 18.58
C TYR A 49 4.50 -6.23 17.34
N THR A 50 5.72 -5.94 16.91
CA THR A 50 6.36 -6.59 15.75
C THR A 50 7.57 -7.43 16.15
N MET A 51 7.75 -7.72 17.44
CA MET A 51 8.96 -8.40 17.93
C MET A 51 9.08 -9.88 17.53
N GLY A 52 8.09 -10.47 16.86
CA GLY A 52 8.14 -11.87 16.38
C GLY A 52 9.30 -12.13 15.43
N GLY A 53 9.32 -11.44 14.29
CA GLY A 53 10.46 -11.50 13.36
C GLY A 53 11.72 -10.85 13.92
N TRP A 54 11.58 -9.93 14.88
CA TRP A 54 12.71 -9.32 15.57
C TRP A 54 13.51 -10.32 16.39
N ARG A 55 12.83 -11.19 17.14
CA ARG A 55 13.49 -12.23 17.96
C ARG A 55 14.28 -13.20 17.10
N LEU A 56 13.82 -13.53 15.88
CA LEU A 56 14.60 -14.33 14.94
C LEU A 56 15.99 -13.71 14.72
N ARG A 57 16.08 -12.39 14.59
CA ARG A 57 17.37 -11.68 14.49
C ARG A 57 18.15 -11.70 15.79
N VAL A 58 17.52 -11.51 16.95
CA VAL A 58 18.19 -11.59 18.26
C VAL A 58 18.74 -13.00 18.51
N GLU A 59 17.98 -14.04 18.21
CA GLU A 59 18.37 -15.46 18.34
C GLU A 59 19.48 -15.85 17.37
N MET A 60 19.48 -15.25 16.17
CA MET A 60 20.59 -15.36 15.23
C MET A 60 21.80 -14.48 15.60
N GLY A 61 21.74 -13.69 16.68
CA GLY A 61 22.83 -12.82 17.14
C GLY A 61 23.00 -11.51 16.36
N PHE A 62 22.01 -11.12 15.56
CA PHE A 62 22.07 -9.99 14.62
C PHE A 62 21.57 -8.66 15.18
N ALA A 63 20.97 -8.68 16.36
CA ALA A 63 20.45 -7.48 16.99
C ALA A 63 20.46 -7.61 18.51
N ARG A 64 20.70 -6.50 19.18
CA ARG A 64 20.43 -6.37 20.60
C ARG A 64 18.93 -6.43 20.84
N PRO A 65 18.48 -7.01 21.97
CA PRO A 65 17.06 -7.03 22.33
C PRO A 65 16.38 -5.66 22.30
N ASP A 66 17.14 -4.58 22.53
CA ASP A 66 16.68 -3.19 22.57
C ASP A 66 16.66 -2.47 21.20
N GLY A 67 17.18 -3.10 20.14
CA GLY A 67 17.25 -2.51 18.79
C GLY A 67 18.23 -1.34 18.63
N SER A 68 19.15 -1.15 19.58
CA SER A 68 20.09 -0.02 19.57
C SER A 68 21.21 -0.13 18.51
N ASP A 69 21.42 -1.31 17.94
CA ASP A 69 22.51 -1.64 17.00
C ASP A 69 22.04 -1.81 15.55
N LEU A 70 20.83 -1.35 15.24
CA LEU A 70 20.14 -1.67 13.99
C LEU A 70 20.84 -1.11 12.74
N PRO A 71 21.20 -1.97 11.76
CA PRO A 71 21.63 -1.49 10.45
C PRO A 71 20.41 -0.92 9.71
N HIS A 72 20.41 0.40 9.52
CA HIS A 72 19.40 1.06 8.71
C HIS A 72 19.72 0.86 7.23
N GLY A 73 18.80 0.27 6.48
CA GLY A 73 18.83 0.34 5.02
C GLY A 73 18.38 1.71 4.52
N ALA A 74 18.28 1.84 3.21
CA ALA A 74 17.75 3.04 2.58
C ALA A 74 17.25 2.75 1.16
N VAL A 75 16.49 3.69 0.62
CA VAL A 75 16.17 3.74 -0.81
C VAL A 75 16.83 4.99 -1.41
N VAL A 76 17.67 4.79 -2.42
CA VAL A 76 18.10 5.86 -3.31
C VAL A 76 17.00 6.01 -4.37
N ARG A 77 16.30 7.14 -4.38
CA ARG A 77 15.25 7.43 -5.35
C ARG A 77 15.64 8.60 -6.24
N PHE A 78 15.41 8.48 -7.53
CA PHE A 78 15.57 9.57 -8.49
C PHE A 78 14.65 9.37 -9.70
N PHE A 79 14.64 10.31 -10.62
CA PHE A 79 13.71 10.32 -11.75
C PHE A 79 14.45 10.50 -13.07
N VAL A 80 13.98 9.81 -14.11
CA VAL A 80 14.45 9.97 -15.49
C VAL A 80 13.31 10.43 -16.38
N ARG A 81 13.50 11.55 -17.06
CA ARG A 81 12.59 12.04 -18.11
C ARG A 81 13.08 11.58 -19.47
N ASN A 82 12.20 10.98 -20.25
CA ASN A 82 12.44 10.72 -21.67
C ASN A 82 12.19 12.00 -22.47
N THR A 83 13.24 12.58 -23.05
CA THR A 83 13.18 13.79 -23.88
C THR A 83 13.18 13.47 -25.39
N SER A 84 13.27 12.17 -25.74
CA SER A 84 13.24 11.70 -27.11
C SER A 84 11.80 11.47 -27.62
N THR A 85 11.70 11.10 -28.89
CA THR A 85 10.43 10.74 -29.55
C THR A 85 10.12 9.24 -29.51
N GLN A 86 11.01 8.42 -28.94
CA GLN A 86 10.85 6.96 -28.86
C GLN A 86 10.84 6.49 -27.41
N PRO A 87 10.18 5.37 -27.07
CA PRO A 87 10.30 4.78 -25.75
C PRO A 87 11.75 4.46 -25.41
N LEU A 88 12.15 4.66 -24.16
CA LEU A 88 13.49 4.32 -23.68
C LEU A 88 13.42 3.09 -22.78
N GLU A 89 13.99 1.99 -23.24
CA GLU A 89 14.25 0.83 -22.39
C GLU A 89 15.55 1.05 -21.59
N VAL A 90 15.49 0.84 -20.28
CA VAL A 90 16.66 0.94 -19.41
C VAL A 90 17.30 -0.44 -19.27
N THR A 91 18.55 -0.56 -19.71
CA THR A 91 19.33 -1.81 -19.62
C THR A 91 20.51 -1.74 -18.67
N GLY A 92 20.85 -0.54 -18.17
CA GLY A 92 21.90 -0.35 -17.16
C GLY A 92 21.51 0.67 -16.10
N VAL A 93 21.78 0.33 -14.84
CA VAL A 93 21.52 1.17 -13.66
C VAL A 93 22.81 1.26 -12.86
N TRP A 94 23.47 2.40 -12.93
CA TRP A 94 24.79 2.59 -12.37
C TRP A 94 24.74 3.25 -11.01
N LEU A 95 25.45 2.69 -10.04
CA LEU A 95 25.69 3.26 -8.73
C LEU A 95 27.20 3.34 -8.48
N GLU A 96 27.72 4.56 -8.39
CA GLU A 96 29.15 4.81 -8.11
C GLU A 96 30.10 4.04 -9.03
N GLY A 97 29.76 3.99 -10.32
CA GLY A 97 30.55 3.35 -11.38
C GLY A 97 30.29 1.86 -11.56
N VAL A 98 29.46 1.23 -10.72
CA VAL A 98 29.09 -0.19 -10.85
C VAL A 98 27.71 -0.31 -11.49
N ASP A 99 27.58 -1.13 -12.54
CA ASP A 99 26.30 -1.42 -13.21
C ASP A 99 25.53 -2.51 -12.47
N LEU A 100 24.51 -2.11 -11.70
CA LEU A 100 23.69 -3.03 -10.91
C LEU A 100 22.93 -4.02 -11.78
N ALA A 101 22.62 -3.68 -13.04
CA ALA A 101 21.92 -4.57 -13.95
C ALA A 101 22.73 -5.83 -14.32
N LYS A 102 24.06 -5.77 -14.19
CA LYS A 102 24.96 -6.92 -14.38
C LYS A 102 25.22 -7.69 -13.09
N GLN A 103 25.03 -7.05 -11.94
CA GLN A 103 25.43 -7.60 -10.64
C GLN A 103 24.24 -8.23 -9.90
N ILE A 104 23.03 -7.72 -10.10
CA ILE A 104 21.80 -8.20 -9.45
C ILE A 104 20.92 -8.81 -10.54
N VAL A 105 21.31 -9.98 -11.03
CA VAL A 105 20.59 -10.69 -12.11
C VAL A 105 19.75 -11.81 -11.50
N PRO A 106 18.45 -11.90 -11.82
CA PRO A 106 17.56 -12.94 -11.30
C PRO A 106 17.79 -14.27 -12.05
N LYS A 107 18.93 -14.91 -11.78
CA LYS A 107 19.41 -16.13 -12.48
C LYS A 107 19.73 -17.30 -11.54
N HIS A 108 19.60 -17.10 -10.24
CA HIS A 108 19.96 -18.08 -9.23
C HIS A 108 18.76 -18.96 -8.89
N LYS A 109 18.90 -19.79 -7.85
CA LYS A 109 17.90 -20.79 -7.47
C LYS A 109 16.49 -20.21 -7.41
N GLU A 110 15.55 -20.93 -8.01
CA GLU A 110 14.14 -20.54 -8.01
C GLU A 110 13.45 -20.94 -6.70
N HIS A 111 12.73 -19.98 -6.12
CA HIS A 111 11.87 -20.16 -4.96
C HIS A 111 10.51 -19.53 -5.25
N GLY A 112 9.41 -20.27 -5.08
CA GLY A 112 8.07 -19.73 -5.35
C GLY A 112 7.83 -19.30 -6.81
N GLY A 113 8.52 -19.92 -7.76
CA GLY A 113 8.47 -19.56 -9.19
C GLY A 113 9.36 -18.38 -9.57
N THR A 114 10.03 -17.74 -8.61
CA THR A 114 10.85 -16.55 -8.83
C THR A 114 12.32 -16.91 -8.58
N PRO A 115 13.25 -16.59 -9.50
CA PRO A 115 14.67 -16.77 -9.25
C PRO A 115 15.22 -15.70 -8.31
N SER A 116 16.09 -16.10 -7.38
CA SER A 116 16.84 -15.17 -6.54
C SER A 116 17.88 -14.38 -7.34
N ALA A 117 18.29 -13.24 -6.81
CA ALA A 117 19.23 -12.31 -7.41
C ALA A 117 20.14 -11.70 -6.35
N GLY A 118 21.40 -11.45 -6.72
CA GLY A 118 22.32 -10.72 -5.87
C GLY A 118 23.77 -10.93 -6.26
N TYR A 119 24.58 -9.90 -6.11
CA TYR A 119 26.01 -9.96 -6.38
C TYR A 119 26.76 -10.92 -5.44
N LEU A 120 26.18 -11.20 -4.27
CA LEU A 120 26.71 -12.14 -3.30
C LEU A 120 26.59 -13.60 -3.76
N LEU A 121 25.59 -13.91 -4.59
CA LEU A 121 25.34 -15.22 -5.19
C LEU A 121 26.16 -15.48 -6.46
N ASN A 122 26.75 -14.43 -7.05
CA ASN A 122 27.53 -14.54 -8.26
C ASN A 122 28.89 -15.20 -8.02
N SER A 123 29.44 -15.84 -9.06
CA SER A 123 30.83 -16.28 -9.07
C SER A 123 31.80 -15.10 -8.98
N GLU A 124 33.07 -15.35 -8.67
CA GLU A 124 34.11 -14.30 -8.70
C GLU A 124 34.36 -13.74 -10.11
N GLU A 125 34.04 -14.50 -11.15
CA GLU A 125 34.12 -14.03 -12.54
C GLU A 125 33.04 -12.99 -12.84
N ASP A 126 31.80 -13.24 -12.39
CA ASP A 126 30.65 -12.36 -12.58
C ASP A 126 30.70 -11.12 -11.66
N THR A 127 31.17 -11.31 -10.42
CA THR A 127 31.35 -10.26 -9.42
C THR A 127 32.75 -10.38 -8.80
N PRO A 128 33.75 -9.71 -9.40
CA PRO A 128 35.11 -9.66 -8.88
C PRO A 128 35.18 -9.15 -7.42
N PRO A 129 36.18 -9.57 -6.62
CA PRO A 129 36.30 -9.18 -5.21
C PRO A 129 36.30 -7.67 -4.95
N ASP A 130 36.91 -6.87 -5.83
CA ASP A 130 36.92 -5.42 -5.72
C ASP A 130 35.54 -4.80 -5.99
N VAL A 131 34.79 -5.33 -6.95
CA VAL A 131 33.40 -4.95 -7.21
C VAL A 131 32.51 -5.32 -6.03
N ARG A 132 32.68 -6.53 -5.46
CA ARG A 132 31.97 -6.98 -4.26
C ARG A 132 32.21 -6.04 -3.08
N ALA A 133 33.48 -5.78 -2.75
CA ALA A 133 33.85 -4.86 -1.68
C ALA A 133 33.31 -3.43 -1.92
N ARG A 134 33.28 -2.98 -3.19
CA ARG A 134 32.68 -1.71 -3.55
C ARG A 134 31.18 -1.70 -3.26
N LEU A 135 30.43 -2.70 -3.68
CA LEU A 135 28.98 -2.81 -3.43
C LEU A 135 28.66 -2.89 -1.93
N ASP A 136 29.50 -3.58 -1.14
CA ASP A 136 29.37 -3.62 0.32
C ASP A 136 29.54 -2.21 0.91
N SER A 137 30.54 -1.45 0.48
CA SER A 137 30.75 -0.07 0.92
C SER A 137 29.60 0.88 0.54
N LEU A 138 28.85 0.56 -0.53
CA LEU A 138 27.72 1.33 -1.04
C LEU A 138 26.40 0.98 -0.34
N GLY A 139 26.44 0.18 0.73
CA GLY A 139 25.26 -0.17 1.50
C GLY A 139 24.55 -1.44 1.03
N ARG A 140 25.24 -2.33 0.29
CA ARG A 140 24.73 -3.64 -0.17
C ARG A 140 23.41 -3.51 -0.95
N PRO A 141 23.45 -3.07 -2.22
CA PRO A 141 22.25 -2.98 -3.04
C PRO A 141 21.67 -4.37 -3.31
N VAL A 142 20.38 -4.55 -3.03
CA VAL A 142 19.69 -5.86 -3.15
C VAL A 142 18.73 -5.95 -4.32
N TRP A 143 18.15 -4.84 -4.76
CA TRP A 143 17.36 -4.75 -5.98
C TRP A 143 17.28 -3.30 -6.45
N TYR A 144 16.94 -3.12 -7.73
CA TYR A 144 16.58 -1.83 -8.31
C TYR A 144 15.31 -1.96 -9.15
N GLN A 145 14.57 -0.86 -9.29
CA GLN A 145 13.36 -0.79 -10.09
C GLN A 145 13.33 0.51 -10.89
N VAL A 146 13.00 0.41 -12.18
CA VAL A 146 12.64 1.55 -13.04
C VAL A 146 11.17 1.39 -13.40
N ARG A 147 10.34 2.42 -13.17
CA ARG A 147 8.92 2.37 -13.52
C ARG A 147 8.34 3.71 -14.02
N PRO A 148 7.64 3.75 -15.17
CA PRO A 148 7.52 2.66 -16.14
C PRO A 148 8.87 2.32 -16.80
N ASP A 149 9.03 1.08 -17.25
CA ASP A 149 10.11 0.66 -18.12
C ASP A 149 9.55 -0.28 -19.20
N PRO A 150 9.61 0.06 -20.50
CA PRO A 150 10.26 1.25 -21.08
C PRO A 150 9.56 2.56 -20.72
N VAL A 151 10.34 3.66 -20.68
CA VAL A 151 9.87 5.01 -20.38
C VAL A 151 9.24 5.63 -21.64
N PRO A 152 7.94 5.92 -21.69
CA PRO A 152 7.32 6.52 -22.88
C PRO A 152 7.88 7.90 -23.23
N PRO A 153 7.80 8.36 -24.49
CA PRO A 153 8.19 9.71 -24.89
C PRO A 153 7.55 10.80 -24.02
N GLY A 154 8.37 11.73 -23.52
CA GLY A 154 7.92 12.83 -22.65
C GLY A 154 7.58 12.44 -21.21
N ALA A 155 7.45 11.15 -20.92
CA ALA A 155 7.11 10.64 -19.59
C ALA A 155 8.31 10.66 -18.64
N VAL A 156 8.02 10.43 -17.36
CA VAL A 156 9.02 10.34 -16.29
C VAL A 156 8.89 8.97 -15.64
N ALA A 157 10.02 8.29 -15.44
CA ALA A 157 10.10 7.10 -14.63
C ALA A 157 10.74 7.38 -13.27
N GLU A 158 10.23 6.71 -12.24
CA GLU A 158 10.85 6.63 -10.92
C GLU A 158 11.87 5.49 -10.92
N VAL A 159 13.07 5.77 -10.43
CA VAL A 159 14.11 4.78 -10.21
C VAL A 159 14.36 4.65 -8.72
N ASN A 160 14.24 3.43 -8.19
CA ASN A 160 14.56 3.09 -6.82
C ASN A 160 15.72 2.09 -6.79
N ILE A 161 16.71 2.32 -5.94
CA ILE A 161 17.76 1.35 -5.60
C ILE A 161 17.63 1.08 -4.11
N ARG A 162 17.41 -0.19 -3.74
CA ARG A 162 17.26 -0.60 -2.34
C ARG A 162 18.61 -1.03 -1.78
N LEU A 163 19.01 -0.37 -0.70
CA LEU A 163 20.22 -0.66 0.07
C LEU A 163 19.85 -1.38 1.37
N GLN A 164 20.54 -2.48 1.67
CA GLN A 164 20.35 -3.23 2.91
C GLN A 164 21.06 -2.59 4.12
N ALA A 165 22.00 -1.68 3.89
CA ALA A 165 22.75 -0.95 4.91
C ALA A 165 22.99 0.51 4.51
N GLN A 166 23.45 1.33 5.46
CA GLN A 166 23.90 2.67 5.16
C GLN A 166 25.19 2.61 4.32
N PRO A 167 25.29 3.38 3.23
CA PRO A 167 26.55 3.53 2.50
C PRO A 167 27.59 4.25 3.36
N GLN A 168 28.87 3.94 3.15
CA GLN A 168 29.97 4.64 3.79
C GLN A 168 30.17 6.06 3.23
N GLN A 169 29.70 6.30 2.00
CA GLN A 169 29.84 7.58 1.32
C GLN A 169 28.70 8.54 1.70
N ASN A 170 29.05 9.82 1.84
CA ASN A 170 28.05 10.89 2.06
C ASN A 170 27.32 11.33 0.78
N ARG A 171 27.76 10.82 -0.37
CA ARG A 171 27.24 11.13 -1.71
C ARG A 171 27.31 9.88 -2.57
N LEU A 172 26.27 9.65 -3.36
CA LEU A 172 26.15 8.55 -4.31
C LEU A 172 25.86 9.11 -5.70
N ARG A 173 26.65 8.74 -6.69
CA ARG A 173 26.44 9.08 -8.10
C ARG A 173 25.66 7.98 -8.79
N VAL A 174 24.60 8.38 -9.48
CA VAL A 174 23.75 7.49 -10.27
C VAL A 174 23.74 7.89 -11.74
N ARG A 175 23.64 6.89 -12.62
CA ARG A 175 23.53 7.07 -14.08
C ARG A 175 22.67 5.95 -14.65
N LEU A 176 21.97 6.21 -15.75
CA LEU A 176 21.22 5.19 -16.48
C LEU A 176 21.76 5.05 -17.91
N SER A 177 21.58 3.87 -18.48
CA SER A 177 21.87 3.60 -19.88
C SER A 177 20.84 2.64 -20.49
N GLY A 178 20.72 2.71 -21.81
CA GLY A 178 19.97 1.77 -22.63
C GLY A 178 20.64 1.60 -23.99
N GLU A 179 19.99 0.90 -24.91
CA GLU A 179 20.52 0.72 -26.25
C GLU A 179 20.68 2.07 -26.96
N GLY A 180 21.92 2.43 -27.32
CA GLY A 180 22.24 3.68 -28.01
C GLY A 180 22.15 4.95 -27.17
N TRP A 181 21.95 4.88 -25.84
CA TRP A 181 21.90 6.08 -24.99
C TRP A 181 22.47 5.90 -23.58
N THR A 182 22.92 7.01 -23.01
CA THR A 182 23.32 7.14 -21.60
C THR A 182 22.89 8.51 -21.09
N THR A 183 22.52 8.59 -19.81
CA THR A 183 22.36 9.89 -19.15
C THR A 183 23.71 10.45 -18.72
N GLY A 184 23.74 11.74 -18.36
CA GLY A 184 24.71 12.28 -17.42
C GLY A 184 24.57 11.67 -16.02
N GLU A 185 25.46 12.07 -15.11
CA GLU A 185 25.44 11.64 -13.71
C GLU A 185 24.57 12.56 -12.84
N LEU A 186 23.87 11.98 -11.86
CA LEU A 186 23.16 12.69 -10.80
C LEU A 186 23.80 12.33 -9.45
N THR A 187 24.10 13.33 -8.64
CA THR A 187 24.57 13.12 -7.26
C THR A 187 23.42 13.16 -6.27
N VAL A 188 23.27 12.10 -5.49
CA VAL A 188 22.35 12.02 -4.36
C VAL A 188 23.15 12.15 -3.06
N ARG A 189 22.74 13.04 -2.15
CA ARG A 189 23.37 13.17 -0.84
C ARG A 189 22.67 12.25 0.15
N THR A 190 23.44 11.50 0.94
CA THR A 190 22.88 10.53 1.90
C THR A 190 22.37 11.20 3.18
N ALA A 191 22.59 12.51 3.33
CA ALA A 191 22.01 13.35 4.36
C ALA A 191 20.63 13.92 3.99
N ASP A 192 20.25 13.90 2.72
CA ASP A 192 19.02 14.53 2.22
C ASP A 192 17.84 13.55 2.34
N ASP A 193 17.35 13.37 3.57
CA ASP A 193 16.07 12.70 3.83
C ASP A 193 14.93 13.72 3.66
N PRO A 194 14.04 13.57 2.66
CA PRO A 194 13.11 14.64 2.35
C PRO A 194 12.09 14.86 3.49
N VAL A 195 11.79 16.11 3.82
CA VAL A 195 10.87 16.42 4.93
C VAL A 195 9.40 16.32 4.51
N LEU A 196 9.08 16.75 3.28
CA LEU A 196 7.74 16.65 2.71
C LEU A 196 7.54 15.28 2.03
N ARG A 197 6.39 14.65 2.29
CA ARG A 197 5.99 13.36 1.71
C ARG A 197 4.59 13.43 1.14
N LEU A 198 4.36 12.68 0.06
CA LEU A 198 3.03 12.22 -0.32
C LEU A 198 2.73 10.99 0.56
N GLY A 199 1.78 11.13 1.48
CA GLY A 199 1.27 10.03 2.30
C GLY A 199 0.15 9.24 1.61
N GLY A 200 -0.37 9.74 0.48
CA GLY A 200 -1.36 9.05 -0.32
C GLY A 200 -1.67 9.79 -1.61
N VAL A 201 -1.90 9.03 -2.67
CA VAL A 201 -2.43 9.52 -3.95
C VAL A 201 -3.59 8.61 -4.33
N ASN A 202 -4.81 9.14 -4.21
CA ASN A 202 -6.04 8.42 -4.51
C ASN A 202 -6.83 9.18 -5.59
N PHE A 203 -7.81 8.50 -6.18
CA PHE A 203 -8.54 8.98 -7.36
C PHE A 203 -10.03 8.77 -7.14
N SER A 204 -10.88 9.57 -7.77
CA SER A 204 -12.31 9.30 -7.89
C SER A 204 -12.57 8.04 -8.74
N PRO A 205 -13.80 7.46 -8.69
CA PRO A 205 -14.16 6.30 -9.51
C PRO A 205 -13.88 6.48 -11.02
N ASP A 206 -14.08 7.68 -11.54
CA ASP A 206 -13.86 8.04 -12.94
C ASP A 206 -12.44 8.55 -13.23
N ILE A 207 -11.56 8.58 -12.22
CA ILE A 207 -10.15 9.01 -12.29
C ILE A 207 -10.00 10.45 -12.81
N ARG A 208 -11.04 11.28 -12.62
CA ARG A 208 -11.03 12.71 -12.98
C ARG A 208 -10.67 13.61 -11.80
N ARG A 209 -10.83 13.16 -10.57
CA ARG A 209 -10.45 13.90 -9.37
C ARG A 209 -9.31 13.20 -8.65
N LEU A 210 -8.30 13.96 -8.30
CA LEU A 210 -7.16 13.54 -7.48
C LEU A 210 -7.41 13.89 -6.02
N TYR A 211 -7.05 12.98 -5.13
CA TYR A 211 -6.96 13.19 -3.69
C TYR A 211 -5.50 13.00 -3.27
N LEU A 212 -4.81 14.11 -3.00
CA LEU A 212 -3.41 14.12 -2.58
C LEU A 212 -3.34 14.35 -1.07
N TYR A 213 -2.57 13.53 -0.38
CA TYR A 213 -2.36 13.66 1.06
C TYR A 213 -0.90 13.94 1.34
N LEU A 214 -0.64 15.11 1.90
CA LEU A 214 0.70 15.61 2.15
C LEU A 214 0.97 15.60 3.64
N ARG A 215 2.18 15.18 4.02
CA ARG A 215 2.63 15.23 5.40
C ARG A 215 4.06 15.73 5.48
N ARG A 216 4.37 16.48 6.53
CA ARG A 216 5.76 16.77 6.90
C ARG A 216 6.21 15.84 8.00
N MET A 217 7.36 15.21 7.81
CA MET A 217 7.92 14.25 8.74
C MET A 217 8.45 14.89 10.04
N ASP A 218 8.70 16.20 10.01
CA ASP A 218 9.06 17.01 11.17
C ASP A 218 7.84 17.58 11.94
N GLY A 219 6.62 17.30 11.48
CA GLY A 219 5.37 17.77 12.09
C GLY A 219 5.09 19.27 11.94
N GLN A 220 5.93 20.03 11.23
CA GLN A 220 5.72 21.46 11.04
C GLN A 220 4.53 21.74 10.11
N GLU A 221 3.87 22.87 10.33
CA GLU A 221 2.83 23.34 9.42
C GLU A 221 3.41 23.90 8.13
N PHE A 222 2.67 23.77 7.03
CA PHE A 222 3.06 24.22 5.70
C PHE A 222 1.86 24.65 4.86
N ARG A 223 2.14 25.33 3.75
CA ARG A 223 1.16 25.64 2.70
C ARG A 223 1.67 25.14 1.37
N ILE A 224 0.77 24.80 0.45
CA ILE A 224 1.19 24.37 -0.89
C ILE A 224 1.36 25.56 -1.81
N ARG A 225 2.50 25.56 -2.52
CA ARG A 225 2.83 26.56 -3.52
C ARG A 225 2.45 26.08 -4.91
N GLN A 226 2.70 24.81 -5.22
CA GLN A 226 2.51 24.28 -6.55
C GLN A 226 2.28 22.77 -6.53
N VAL A 227 1.37 22.31 -7.38
CA VAL A 227 1.21 20.89 -7.73
C VAL A 227 1.44 20.75 -9.24
N ARG A 228 2.23 19.76 -9.64
CA ARG A 228 2.44 19.38 -11.04
C ARG A 228 2.12 17.91 -11.25
N LEU A 229 1.48 17.64 -12.38
CA LEU A 229 1.19 16.31 -12.89
C LEU A 229 1.82 16.19 -14.28
N ASP A 230 2.73 15.24 -14.45
CA ASP A 230 3.48 15.01 -15.70
C ASP A 230 4.15 16.28 -16.25
N GLY A 231 4.66 17.11 -15.33
CA GLY A 231 5.31 18.38 -15.64
C GLY A 231 4.34 19.55 -15.88
N ARG A 232 3.02 19.33 -15.97
CA ARG A 232 2.01 20.40 -16.10
C ARG A 232 1.57 20.88 -14.74
N THR A 233 1.51 22.19 -14.52
CA THR A 233 0.96 22.75 -13.28
C THR A 233 -0.55 22.55 -13.23
N LEU A 234 -1.04 22.00 -12.13
CA LEU A 234 -2.48 21.91 -11.87
C LEU A 234 -2.97 23.19 -11.18
N PRO A 235 -4.16 23.69 -11.53
CA PRO A 235 -4.75 24.82 -10.84
C PRO A 235 -5.04 24.44 -9.39
N LEU A 236 -4.60 25.29 -8.47
CA LEU A 236 -4.95 25.18 -7.06
C LEU A 236 -6.28 25.90 -6.79
N PRO A 237 -7.13 25.40 -5.88
CA PRO A 237 -8.28 26.14 -5.40
C PRO A 237 -7.89 27.57 -4.94
N ALA A 238 -8.78 28.55 -5.13
CA ALA A 238 -8.49 29.95 -4.80
C ALA A 238 -8.09 30.16 -3.33
N SER A 239 -8.59 29.30 -2.42
CA SER A 239 -8.17 29.23 -1.03
C SER A 239 -7.71 27.81 -0.71
N VAL A 240 -6.44 27.51 -0.96
CA VAL A 240 -5.82 26.29 -0.43
C VAL A 240 -5.50 26.54 1.04
N PRO A 241 -6.07 25.75 1.96
CA PRO A 241 -5.78 25.91 3.36
C PRO A 241 -4.34 25.51 3.69
N GLY A 242 -3.82 26.03 4.81
CA GLY A 242 -2.61 25.47 5.40
C GLY A 242 -2.85 24.07 5.92
N SER A 243 -1.78 23.31 6.10
CA SER A 243 -1.83 22.06 6.83
C SER A 243 -2.35 22.28 8.25
N SER A 244 -2.77 21.19 8.88
CA SER A 244 -3.01 21.11 10.31
C SER A 244 -2.32 19.88 10.87
N LYS A 245 -1.60 20.04 11.97
CA LYS A 245 -0.76 19.01 12.59
C LYS A 245 0.24 18.41 11.60
N GLY A 246 0.73 19.22 10.66
CA GLY A 246 1.66 18.78 9.61
C GLY A 246 1.03 17.84 8.57
N PHE A 247 -0.30 17.83 8.45
CA PHE A 247 -1.07 17.04 7.47
C PHE A 247 -1.99 17.92 6.63
N LEU A 248 -2.09 17.66 5.32
CA LEU A 248 -2.94 18.40 4.39
C LEU A 248 -3.52 17.49 3.30
N PRO A 249 -4.85 17.27 3.27
CA PRO A 249 -5.53 16.71 2.11
C PRO A 249 -5.80 17.80 1.06
N LEU A 250 -5.68 17.44 -0.21
CA LEU A 250 -6.04 18.27 -1.35
C LEU A 250 -6.89 17.47 -2.32
N ALA A 251 -7.99 18.06 -2.78
CA ALA A 251 -8.78 17.55 -3.90
C ALA A 251 -8.56 18.44 -5.12
N LEU A 252 -8.20 17.85 -6.26
CA LEU A 252 -7.93 18.57 -7.51
C LEU A 252 -8.69 17.92 -8.67
N ASP A 253 -9.42 18.73 -9.43
CA ASP A 253 -10.11 18.27 -10.64
C ASP A 253 -9.18 18.31 -11.84
N LEU A 254 -9.24 17.25 -12.65
CA LEU A 254 -8.51 17.13 -13.90
C LEU A 254 -9.41 17.50 -15.08
N PRO A 255 -8.85 18.11 -16.14
CA PRO A 255 -9.61 18.42 -17.35
C PRO A 255 -10.11 17.15 -18.06
N ALA A 256 -9.36 16.06 -17.96
CA ALA A 256 -9.70 14.75 -18.51
C ALA A 256 -9.34 13.65 -17.50
N PRO A 257 -10.08 12.53 -17.47
CA PRO A 257 -9.73 11.40 -16.64
C PRO A 257 -8.38 10.82 -17.07
N LEU A 258 -7.61 10.30 -16.11
CA LEU A 258 -6.42 9.52 -16.41
C LEU A 258 -6.82 8.12 -16.85
N GLU A 259 -5.96 7.47 -17.64
CA GLU A 259 -6.18 6.09 -18.04
C GLU A 259 -5.93 5.16 -16.84
N PHE A 260 -6.82 4.20 -16.58
CA PHE A 260 -6.56 3.22 -15.53
C PHE A 260 -5.31 2.41 -15.87
N GLY A 261 -4.37 2.34 -14.93
CA GLY A 261 -3.12 1.59 -15.08
C GLY A 261 -1.96 2.39 -15.67
N SER A 262 -2.18 3.63 -16.13
CA SER A 262 -1.09 4.49 -16.61
C SER A 262 -0.28 5.07 -15.46
N PHE A 263 1.02 5.30 -15.69
CA PHE A 263 1.92 5.89 -14.71
C PHE A 263 1.95 7.41 -14.83
N HIS A 264 1.87 8.08 -13.69
CA HIS A 264 1.87 9.54 -13.60
C HIS A 264 2.87 10.05 -12.58
N PHE A 265 3.57 11.11 -12.96
CA PHE A 265 4.57 11.77 -12.13
C PHE A 265 3.97 12.95 -11.39
N PHE A 266 3.91 12.85 -10.07
CA PHE A 266 3.43 13.88 -9.17
C PHE A 266 4.59 14.66 -8.58
N GLU A 267 4.54 15.98 -8.65
CA GLU A 267 5.43 16.88 -7.92
C GLU A 267 4.61 17.87 -7.11
N VAL A 268 4.85 17.93 -5.81
CA VAL A 268 4.20 18.92 -4.92
C VAL A 268 5.26 19.70 -4.18
N THR A 269 5.24 21.02 -4.33
CA THR A 269 6.16 21.93 -3.64
C THR A 269 5.41 22.78 -2.62
N ASP A 270 5.90 22.79 -1.39
CA ASP A 270 5.37 23.64 -0.33
C ASP A 270 5.92 25.09 -0.41
N SER A 271 5.40 25.97 0.43
CA SER A 271 5.81 27.38 0.52
C SER A 271 7.25 27.57 1.01
N THR A 272 7.85 26.55 1.62
CA THR A 272 9.25 26.55 2.07
C THR A 272 10.22 26.06 0.99
N GLY A 273 9.70 25.60 -0.16
CA GLY A 273 10.47 25.07 -1.27
C GLY A 273 10.76 23.57 -1.19
N GLN A 274 10.31 22.88 -0.13
CA GLN A 274 10.41 21.42 -0.03
C GLN A 274 9.50 20.78 -1.07
N THR A 275 9.99 19.72 -1.73
CA THR A 275 9.25 19.07 -2.82
C THR A 275 9.13 17.57 -2.59
N ALA A 276 7.89 17.06 -2.60
CA ALA A 276 7.60 15.63 -2.67
C ALA A 276 7.43 15.21 -4.14
N ARG A 277 7.99 14.05 -4.50
CA ARG A 277 7.96 13.50 -5.86
C ARG A 277 7.73 12.00 -5.84
N ASN A 278 6.79 11.52 -6.65
CA ASN A 278 6.49 10.10 -6.78
C ASN A 278 5.93 9.79 -8.18
N VAL A 279 6.22 8.59 -8.69
CA VAL A 279 5.44 8.02 -9.79
C VAL A 279 4.41 7.05 -9.23
N VAL A 280 3.13 7.29 -9.54
CA VAL A 280 1.99 6.49 -9.08
C VAL A 280 1.19 6.05 -10.28
N ARG A 281 0.71 4.80 -10.23
CA ARG A 281 -0.18 4.24 -11.25
C ARG A 281 -1.62 4.71 -10.97
N ALA A 282 -2.29 5.25 -11.99
CA ALA A 282 -3.69 5.65 -11.89
C ALA A 282 -4.58 4.42 -11.68
N ARG A 283 -5.54 4.54 -10.77
CA ARG A 283 -6.52 3.49 -10.42
C ARG A 283 -7.84 4.15 -10.00
N ASP A 284 -8.89 3.36 -9.81
CA ASP A 284 -10.14 3.82 -9.22
C ASP A 284 -10.08 3.86 -7.68
N ASP A 285 -11.17 4.28 -7.06
CA ASP A 285 -11.39 4.32 -5.61
C ASP A 285 -11.76 2.95 -5.02
N TYR A 286 -11.52 1.86 -5.75
CA TYR A 286 -11.96 0.54 -5.33
C TYR A 286 -11.31 0.12 -4.01
N PHE A 287 -12.15 -0.15 -3.01
CA PHE A 287 -11.74 -0.72 -1.72
C PHE A 287 -12.12 -2.20 -1.67
N ALA A 288 -11.10 -3.07 -1.60
CA ALA A 288 -11.30 -4.51 -1.66
C ALA A 288 -11.75 -5.06 -0.29
N LEU A 289 -12.86 -5.79 -0.27
CA LEU A 289 -13.33 -6.66 0.80
C LEU A 289 -13.26 -8.10 0.28
N GLY A 290 -12.13 -8.75 0.57
CA GLY A 290 -11.74 -9.99 -0.08
C GLY A 290 -11.88 -11.25 0.78
N MET A 291 -12.07 -12.40 0.14
CA MET A 291 -11.95 -13.70 0.79
C MET A 291 -11.06 -14.63 -0.04
N TRP A 292 -10.17 -15.35 0.65
CA TRP A 292 -9.30 -16.38 0.08
C TRP A 292 -9.89 -17.78 0.28
N GLY A 293 -9.59 -18.69 -0.64
CA GLY A 293 -10.00 -20.10 -0.54
C GLY A 293 -11.31 -20.43 -1.26
N TYR A 294 -11.83 -21.63 -1.01
CA TYR A 294 -12.99 -22.21 -1.69
C TYR A 294 -13.68 -23.27 -0.82
N ARG A 295 -14.82 -23.82 -1.23
CA ARG A 295 -15.33 -25.07 -0.62
C ARG A 295 -15.80 -26.06 -1.67
N ASN A 296 -15.84 -27.34 -1.31
CA ASN A 296 -16.12 -28.43 -2.24
C ASN A 296 -17.59 -28.88 -2.19
N TYR A 297 -18.53 -27.93 -2.24
CA TYR A 297 -19.96 -28.23 -2.30
C TYR A 297 -20.45 -28.19 -3.74
N GLY A 298 -20.75 -29.38 -4.28
CA GLY A 298 -21.11 -29.56 -5.69
C GLY A 298 -20.30 -30.68 -6.34
N ASN A 299 -20.86 -31.30 -7.38
CA ASN A 299 -20.26 -32.44 -8.06
C ASN A 299 -19.29 -31.99 -9.16
N THR A 300 -19.53 -30.83 -9.77
CA THR A 300 -18.67 -30.26 -10.81
C THR A 300 -17.85 -29.06 -10.32
N VAL A 301 -16.76 -28.73 -11.01
CA VAL A 301 -15.96 -27.52 -10.71
C VAL A 301 -16.81 -26.25 -10.79
N ALA A 302 -17.71 -26.17 -11.78
CA ALA A 302 -18.61 -25.03 -11.97
C ALA A 302 -19.62 -24.89 -10.82
N GLU A 303 -20.20 -25.99 -10.35
CA GLU A 303 -21.10 -25.97 -9.18
C GLU A 303 -20.37 -25.53 -7.91
N ARG A 304 -19.16 -26.06 -7.67
CA ARG A 304 -18.33 -25.68 -6.51
C ARG A 304 -17.93 -24.20 -6.55
N ALA A 305 -17.53 -23.71 -7.71
CA ALA A 305 -17.17 -22.31 -7.92
C ALA A 305 -18.39 -21.40 -7.71
N ARG A 306 -19.56 -21.77 -8.23
CA ARG A 306 -20.82 -21.01 -8.04
C ARG A 306 -21.24 -20.97 -6.59
N ASP A 307 -21.14 -22.08 -5.86
CA ASP A 307 -21.44 -22.14 -4.44
C ASP A 307 -20.48 -21.27 -3.62
N THR A 308 -19.17 -21.33 -3.90
CA THR A 308 -18.17 -20.46 -3.25
C THR A 308 -18.45 -18.98 -3.52
N CYS A 309 -18.65 -18.59 -4.79
CA CYS A 309 -18.92 -17.19 -5.15
C CYS A 309 -20.25 -16.68 -4.57
N ARG A 310 -21.27 -17.55 -4.49
CA ARG A 310 -22.53 -17.23 -3.82
C ARG A 310 -22.31 -16.96 -2.34
N ALA A 311 -21.56 -17.83 -1.64
CA ALA A 311 -21.23 -17.61 -0.23
C ALA A 311 -20.50 -16.27 -0.04
N PHE A 312 -19.59 -15.93 -0.94
CA PHE A 312 -18.88 -14.65 -0.88
C PHE A 312 -19.80 -13.44 -1.07
N ARG A 313 -20.64 -13.47 -2.11
CA ARG A 313 -21.64 -12.44 -2.36
C ARG A 313 -22.57 -12.26 -1.16
N ASP A 314 -23.11 -13.36 -0.64
CA ASP A 314 -24.10 -13.35 0.44
C ASP A 314 -23.51 -12.79 1.74
N HIS A 315 -22.20 -12.99 1.97
CA HIS A 315 -21.45 -12.40 3.08
C HIS A 315 -20.81 -11.05 2.74
N LEU A 316 -21.30 -10.40 1.68
CA LEU A 316 -20.97 -9.04 1.29
C LEU A 316 -19.50 -8.81 0.91
N PHE A 317 -18.75 -9.87 0.58
CA PHE A 317 -17.47 -9.71 -0.09
C PHE A 317 -17.68 -9.14 -1.49
N ASN A 318 -16.73 -8.31 -1.93
CA ASN A 318 -16.71 -7.77 -3.28
C ASN A 318 -15.51 -8.28 -4.10
N THR A 319 -14.60 -9.04 -3.48
CA THR A 319 -13.38 -9.50 -4.12
C THR A 319 -13.12 -10.97 -3.83
N HIS A 320 -12.88 -11.77 -4.86
CA HIS A 320 -12.37 -13.13 -4.73
C HIS A 320 -10.84 -13.09 -4.86
N MET A 321 -10.12 -13.49 -3.82
CA MET A 321 -8.66 -13.44 -3.81
C MET A 321 -8.01 -14.66 -4.49
N LEU A 322 -8.81 -15.56 -5.08
CA LEU A 322 -8.42 -16.88 -5.60
C LEU A 322 -7.50 -17.71 -4.68
N MET A 323 -7.18 -18.92 -5.11
CA MET A 323 -6.01 -19.67 -4.66
C MET A 323 -5.59 -20.72 -5.69
N ALA A 324 -4.51 -21.48 -5.48
CA ALA A 324 -4.22 -22.65 -6.28
C ALA A 324 -5.37 -23.68 -6.21
N GLY A 325 -5.72 -24.26 -7.36
CA GLY A 325 -6.74 -25.31 -7.48
C GLY A 325 -7.67 -25.14 -8.67
N GLU A 326 -8.44 -26.20 -8.97
CA GLU A 326 -9.30 -26.28 -10.15
C GLU A 326 -10.39 -25.20 -10.19
N GLN A 327 -10.93 -24.78 -9.03
CA GLN A 327 -11.98 -23.75 -8.98
C GLN A 327 -11.46 -22.40 -9.46
N SER A 328 -10.27 -21.98 -9.01
CA SER A 328 -9.65 -20.75 -9.49
C SER A 328 -9.27 -20.87 -10.96
N GLY A 329 -8.76 -22.03 -11.39
CA GLY A 329 -8.51 -22.31 -12.80
C GLY A 329 -9.75 -22.15 -13.67
N TYR A 330 -10.92 -22.60 -13.19
CA TYR A 330 -12.20 -22.37 -13.84
C TYR A 330 -12.61 -20.89 -13.85
N LEU A 331 -12.53 -20.20 -12.70
CA LEU A 331 -12.99 -18.82 -12.54
C LEU A 331 -12.25 -17.80 -13.43
N VAL A 332 -10.95 -17.98 -13.65
CA VAL A 332 -10.15 -17.06 -14.49
C VAL A 332 -9.60 -17.67 -15.78
N GLY A 333 -9.83 -18.97 -16.01
CA GLY A 333 -9.42 -19.68 -17.22
C GLY A 333 -10.56 -20.04 -18.17
N SER A 334 -11.82 -19.74 -17.82
CA SER A 334 -13.00 -19.96 -18.69
C SER A 334 -13.88 -18.72 -18.78
N ASP A 335 -14.58 -18.59 -19.91
CA ASP A 335 -15.50 -17.47 -20.12
C ASP A 335 -16.71 -17.57 -19.17
N GLU A 336 -17.20 -18.79 -18.90
CA GLU A 336 -18.29 -19.05 -17.97
C GLU A 336 -17.90 -18.74 -16.51
N GLY A 337 -16.71 -19.14 -16.08
CA GLY A 337 -16.20 -18.85 -14.75
C GLY A 337 -15.99 -17.36 -14.55
N PHE A 338 -15.50 -16.64 -15.56
CA PHE A 338 -15.34 -15.20 -15.49
C PHE A 338 -16.69 -14.48 -15.48
N ALA A 339 -17.65 -14.92 -16.29
CA ALA A 339 -19.02 -14.40 -16.27
C ALA A 339 -19.71 -14.62 -14.91
N LEU A 340 -19.43 -15.74 -14.24
CA LEU A 340 -19.92 -16.01 -12.88
C LEU A 340 -19.37 -14.98 -11.86
N LEU A 341 -18.09 -14.59 -11.94
CA LEU A 341 -17.55 -13.53 -11.07
C LEU A 341 -18.31 -12.21 -11.27
N GLN A 342 -18.59 -11.85 -12.53
CA GLN A 342 -19.34 -10.65 -12.88
C GLN A 342 -20.78 -10.72 -12.39
N GLU A 343 -21.46 -11.86 -12.58
CA GLU A 343 -22.81 -12.15 -12.08
C GLU A 343 -22.89 -11.95 -10.56
N MET A 344 -21.85 -12.35 -9.84
CA MET A 344 -21.79 -12.26 -8.38
C MET A 344 -21.28 -10.91 -7.87
N GLY A 345 -20.87 -10.00 -8.76
CA GLY A 345 -20.33 -8.70 -8.40
C GLY A 345 -18.96 -8.79 -7.71
N LEU A 346 -18.17 -9.80 -8.05
CA LEU A 346 -16.85 -10.05 -7.46
C LEU A 346 -15.75 -9.63 -8.43
N ARG A 347 -14.92 -8.64 -8.05
CA ARG A 347 -13.61 -8.49 -8.69
C ARG A 347 -12.69 -9.63 -8.27
N VAL A 348 -11.64 -9.86 -9.04
CA VAL A 348 -10.76 -11.00 -8.83
C VAL A 348 -9.30 -10.57 -8.72
N MET A 349 -8.60 -11.11 -7.72
CA MET A 349 -7.15 -11.12 -7.73
C MET A 349 -6.70 -12.37 -8.48
N SER A 350 -5.89 -12.22 -9.53
CA SER A 350 -5.38 -13.35 -10.30
C SER A 350 -3.86 -13.42 -10.27
N ARG A 351 -3.27 -14.57 -10.61
CA ARG A 351 -1.82 -14.75 -10.65
C ARG A 351 -1.28 -14.32 -12.01
N ASP A 352 -1.37 -15.20 -12.99
CA ASP A 352 -0.83 -14.98 -14.33
C ASP A 352 -1.85 -14.33 -15.27
N PRO A 353 -1.42 -13.43 -16.17
CA PRO A 353 -2.24 -12.91 -17.26
C PRO A 353 -2.84 -14.03 -18.12
N THR A 354 -4.17 -14.13 -18.15
CA THR A 354 -4.93 -15.04 -19.02
C THR A 354 -5.63 -14.25 -20.14
N ARG A 355 -6.16 -14.97 -21.14
CA ARG A 355 -6.94 -14.34 -22.21
C ARG A 355 -8.18 -13.62 -21.66
N GLN A 356 -8.79 -14.15 -20.60
CA GLN A 356 -10.04 -13.66 -20.03
C GLN A 356 -9.86 -12.40 -19.19
N ASP A 357 -8.73 -12.26 -18.48
CA ASP A 357 -8.60 -11.26 -17.43
C ASP A 357 -7.61 -10.12 -17.76
N ILE A 358 -6.85 -10.22 -18.86
CA ILE A 358 -6.05 -9.11 -19.40
C ILE A 358 -6.95 -7.92 -19.73
N ARG A 359 -6.58 -6.73 -19.24
CA ARG A 359 -7.31 -5.46 -19.41
C ARG A 359 -8.74 -5.46 -18.88
N SER A 360 -9.15 -6.48 -18.14
CA SER A 360 -10.50 -6.54 -17.60
C SER A 360 -10.67 -5.55 -16.43
N PRO A 361 -11.77 -4.79 -16.36
CA PRO A 361 -12.10 -3.97 -15.19
C PRO A 361 -12.48 -4.80 -13.97
N TRP A 362 -12.70 -6.11 -14.14
CA TRP A 362 -12.99 -7.05 -13.06
C TRP A 362 -11.73 -7.62 -12.40
N THR A 363 -10.56 -7.43 -12.99
CA THR A 363 -9.29 -7.77 -12.36
C THR A 363 -8.93 -6.68 -11.36
N TYR A 364 -8.93 -7.02 -10.07
CA TYR A 364 -8.52 -6.11 -8.99
C TYR A 364 -7.00 -5.86 -9.03
N ALA A 365 -6.22 -6.93 -9.00
CA ALA A 365 -4.76 -6.88 -9.05
C ALA A 365 -4.16 -8.24 -9.47
N ARG A 366 -2.91 -8.23 -9.93
CA ARG A 366 -2.10 -9.44 -10.11
C ARG A 366 -1.28 -9.74 -8.88
N PHE A 367 -1.34 -10.99 -8.41
CA PHE A 367 -0.57 -11.48 -7.28
C PHE A 367 0.85 -11.85 -7.70
N VAL A 368 1.80 -10.93 -7.54
CA VAL A 368 3.17 -11.05 -8.07
C VAL A 368 3.88 -12.25 -7.50
N MET A 369 3.87 -12.38 -6.19
CA MET A 369 4.53 -13.45 -5.47
C MET A 369 3.90 -13.52 -4.08
N ASP A 370 3.83 -14.74 -3.55
CA ASP A 370 3.53 -14.97 -2.15
C ASP A 370 4.84 -14.87 -1.37
N GLU A 371 4.86 -14.04 -0.32
CA GLU A 371 5.86 -14.12 0.76
C GLU A 371 7.33 -14.21 0.30
N PRO A 372 7.83 -13.24 -0.50
CA PRO A 372 9.22 -13.26 -0.97
C PRO A 372 10.24 -13.28 0.19
N ASP A 373 9.88 -12.75 1.36
CA ASP A 373 10.69 -12.76 2.56
C ASP A 373 10.74 -14.13 3.25
N ALA A 374 9.66 -14.92 3.21
CA ALA A 374 9.72 -16.33 3.60
C ALA A 374 10.62 -17.13 2.64
N HIS A 375 10.56 -16.81 1.33
CA HIS A 375 11.45 -17.41 0.34
C HIS A 375 12.91 -16.99 0.50
N ASP A 376 13.20 -15.75 0.92
CA ASP A 376 14.56 -15.32 1.28
C ASP A 376 15.15 -16.22 2.38
N TYR A 377 14.36 -16.60 3.40
CA TYR A 377 14.83 -17.48 4.47
C TYR A 377 15.41 -18.80 3.93
N PHE A 378 14.84 -19.32 2.83
CA PHE A 378 15.28 -20.55 2.18
C PHE A 378 16.43 -20.38 1.18
N ALA A 379 16.94 -19.16 0.96
CA ALA A 379 18.15 -18.88 0.18
C ALA A 379 19.42 -19.27 0.97
N SER A 380 19.57 -20.57 1.24
CA SER A 380 20.62 -21.13 2.12
C SER A 380 22.05 -20.98 1.59
N ASP A 381 22.20 -20.69 0.30
CA ASP A 381 23.43 -20.35 -0.40
C ASP A 381 23.97 -18.95 -0.03
N LEU A 382 23.13 -18.07 0.54
CA LEU A 382 23.56 -16.83 1.17
C LEU A 382 23.83 -17.04 2.66
N GLN A 383 25.10 -16.81 3.05
CA GLN A 383 25.57 -16.84 4.43
C GLN A 383 26.37 -15.57 4.77
N PRO A 384 26.22 -15.02 5.98
CA PRO A 384 25.27 -15.42 7.02
C PRO A 384 23.80 -15.13 6.65
N ALA A 385 22.87 -15.68 7.44
CA ALA A 385 21.42 -15.63 7.14
C ALA A 385 20.83 -14.20 7.09
N ASP A 386 21.51 -13.21 7.65
CA ASP A 386 21.14 -11.78 7.58
C ASP A 386 21.30 -11.19 6.17
N LEU A 387 22.13 -11.81 5.30
CA LEU A 387 22.32 -11.37 3.91
C LEU A 387 21.20 -11.83 2.97
N ARG A 388 20.30 -12.71 3.44
CA ARG A 388 19.25 -13.30 2.62
C ARG A 388 18.13 -12.32 2.25
N LEU A 389 17.75 -11.44 3.18
CA LEU A 389 16.61 -10.55 3.00
C LEU A 389 16.81 -9.62 1.80
N GLY A 390 15.89 -9.70 0.84
CA GLY A 390 15.91 -8.94 -0.41
C GLY A 390 16.39 -9.73 -1.63
N SER A 391 16.87 -10.97 -1.45
CA SER A 391 17.38 -11.82 -2.54
C SER A 391 16.32 -12.13 -3.61
N MET A 392 15.04 -12.16 -3.24
CA MET A 392 13.93 -12.32 -4.18
C MET A 392 13.56 -11.02 -4.92
N GLY A 393 14.05 -9.86 -4.45
CA GLY A 393 13.59 -8.54 -4.88
C GLY A 393 13.67 -8.27 -6.38
N GLN A 394 14.82 -8.56 -7.00
CA GLN A 394 14.96 -8.31 -8.44
C GLN A 394 14.10 -9.26 -9.29
N GLY A 395 13.89 -10.50 -8.83
CA GLY A 395 12.98 -11.44 -9.50
C GLY A 395 11.54 -10.97 -9.46
N VAL A 396 11.10 -10.42 -8.32
CA VAL A 396 9.77 -9.78 -8.16
C VAL A 396 9.64 -8.56 -9.08
N VAL A 397 10.66 -7.69 -9.15
CA VAL A 397 10.68 -6.53 -10.06
C VAL A 397 10.57 -6.97 -11.52
N ALA A 398 11.35 -7.99 -11.93
CA ALA A 398 11.33 -8.50 -13.30
C ALA A 398 9.96 -9.08 -13.67
N ARG A 399 9.32 -9.84 -12.77
CA ARG A 399 7.97 -10.38 -12.96
C ARG A 399 6.92 -9.26 -13.10
N GLN A 400 6.95 -8.28 -12.21
CA GLN A 400 6.04 -7.12 -12.26
C GLN A 400 6.18 -6.35 -13.59
N ARG A 401 7.40 -6.12 -14.06
CA ARG A 401 7.68 -5.49 -15.35
C ARG A 401 7.08 -6.30 -16.50
N ASN A 402 7.35 -7.61 -16.54
CA ASN A 402 6.84 -8.49 -17.58
C ASN A 402 5.31 -8.52 -17.65
N TRP A 403 4.63 -8.49 -16.51
CA TRP A 403 3.17 -8.43 -16.48
C TRP A 403 2.63 -7.06 -16.90
N THR A 404 3.28 -5.98 -16.47
CA THR A 404 2.91 -4.61 -16.90
C THR A 404 3.03 -4.44 -18.42
N LEU A 405 4.04 -5.05 -19.04
CA LEU A 405 4.20 -5.06 -20.50
C LEU A 405 3.10 -5.84 -21.22
N ARG A 406 2.64 -6.95 -20.64
CA ARG A 406 1.53 -7.77 -21.19
C ARG A 406 0.17 -7.11 -20.98
N ASP A 407 0.00 -6.43 -19.86
CA ASP A 407 -1.24 -5.77 -19.48
C ASP A 407 -0.95 -4.48 -18.69
N HIS A 408 -0.95 -3.35 -19.40
CA HIS A 408 -0.71 -2.04 -18.79
C HIS A 408 -1.79 -1.65 -17.76
N ARG A 409 -2.97 -2.29 -17.80
CA ARG A 409 -4.10 -1.89 -16.96
C ARG A 409 -3.92 -2.40 -15.55
N THR A 410 -3.44 -3.63 -15.39
CA THR A 410 -3.57 -4.31 -14.11
C THR A 410 -2.53 -3.84 -13.09
N LEU A 411 -3.02 -3.58 -11.87
CA LEU A 411 -2.20 -3.27 -10.71
C LEU A 411 -1.49 -4.53 -10.22
N CYS A 412 -0.27 -4.40 -9.72
CA CYS A 412 0.45 -5.51 -9.09
C CYS A 412 0.35 -5.46 -7.56
N LEU A 413 -0.07 -6.56 -6.96
CA LEU A 413 -0.15 -6.79 -5.52
C LEU A 413 0.95 -7.79 -5.09
N LEU A 414 1.65 -7.48 -4.00
CA LEU A 414 2.69 -8.34 -3.43
C LEU A 414 2.37 -8.59 -1.96
N ASN A 415 2.20 -9.84 -1.56
CA ASN A 415 2.04 -10.21 -0.15
C ASN A 415 3.40 -10.40 0.49
N ILE A 416 3.57 -9.87 1.70
CA ILE A 416 4.78 -9.99 2.52
C ILE A 416 4.38 -10.64 3.84
N ASP A 417 5.07 -11.73 4.18
CA ASP A 417 4.85 -12.51 5.39
C ASP A 417 5.44 -11.79 6.63
N ASN A 418 5.39 -12.46 7.77
CA ASN A 418 5.91 -12.01 9.04
C ASN A 418 7.35 -12.50 9.34
N THR A 419 8.03 -13.14 8.37
CA THR A 419 9.33 -13.82 8.57
C THR A 419 10.45 -12.86 9.02
N TYR A 420 10.64 -11.72 8.35
CA TYR A 420 11.72 -10.76 8.65
C TYR A 420 11.22 -9.40 9.17
N VAL A 421 10.06 -9.38 9.84
CA VAL A 421 9.46 -8.11 10.29
C VAL A 421 10.36 -7.35 11.28
N PRO A 422 10.41 -6.01 11.18
CA PRO A 422 9.72 -5.16 10.20
C PRO A 422 10.51 -4.89 8.89
N PHE A 423 11.70 -5.48 8.74
CA PHE A 423 12.64 -5.15 7.65
C PHE A 423 12.19 -5.64 6.28
N ASN A 424 11.42 -6.72 6.22
CA ASN A 424 10.79 -7.18 4.99
C ASN A 424 9.90 -6.11 4.37
N TYR A 425 9.04 -5.45 5.14
CA TYR A 425 8.19 -4.38 4.62
C TYR A 425 9.03 -3.23 4.05
N LEU A 426 10.07 -2.79 4.76
CA LEU A 426 10.98 -1.74 4.30
C LEU A 426 11.79 -2.15 3.05
N THR A 427 12.05 -3.46 2.90
CA THR A 427 12.79 -4.03 1.77
C THR A 427 11.93 -4.16 0.53
N TYR A 428 10.67 -4.56 0.64
CA TYR A 428 9.81 -4.89 -0.50
C TYR A 428 8.71 -3.87 -0.77
N GLY A 429 8.34 -3.06 0.22
CA GLY A 429 7.09 -2.30 0.23
C GLY A 429 6.93 -1.26 -0.87
N SER A 430 8.03 -0.80 -1.45
CA SER A 430 8.00 0.17 -2.56
C SER A 430 7.92 -0.46 -3.96
N ILE A 431 8.03 -1.79 -4.08
CA ILE A 431 7.96 -2.51 -5.36
C ILE A 431 6.54 -2.52 -5.96
N PRO A 432 5.50 -3.02 -5.25
CA PRO A 432 4.18 -3.25 -5.85
C PRO A 432 3.38 -1.95 -6.05
N ASP A 433 2.27 -2.05 -6.79
CA ASP A 433 1.24 -1.00 -6.83
C ASP A 433 0.35 -1.06 -5.57
N ILE A 434 0.18 -2.26 -4.99
CA ILE A 434 -0.53 -2.51 -3.73
C ILE A 434 0.34 -3.42 -2.85
N LEU A 435 0.74 -2.96 -1.67
CA LEU A 435 1.45 -3.80 -0.71
C LEU A 435 0.46 -4.58 0.16
N ALA A 436 0.47 -5.90 0.09
CA ALA A 436 -0.27 -6.75 1.00
C ALA A 436 0.60 -7.27 2.14
N LEU A 437 -0.05 -7.52 3.27
CA LEU A 437 0.53 -8.13 4.46
C LEU A 437 -0.52 -8.99 5.15
N ASP A 438 -0.08 -10.02 5.86
CA ASP A 438 -0.92 -11.03 6.48
C ASP A 438 -0.62 -11.20 7.98
N PRO A 439 -0.97 -10.21 8.81
CA PRO A 439 -0.68 -10.27 10.24
C PRO A 439 -1.58 -11.27 10.97
N TYR A 440 -1.25 -12.56 10.86
CA TYR A 440 -2.03 -13.67 11.39
C TYR A 440 -1.96 -13.76 12.91
N TYR A 441 -2.85 -13.01 13.55
CA TYR A 441 -2.96 -12.92 15.00
C TYR A 441 -3.21 -14.28 15.67
N ILE A 442 -4.17 -15.07 15.17
CA ILE A 442 -4.49 -16.40 15.74
C ILE A 442 -3.32 -17.37 15.64
N GLU A 443 -2.61 -17.36 14.51
CA GLU A 443 -1.40 -18.16 14.36
C GLU A 443 -0.34 -17.79 15.40
N SER A 444 -0.12 -16.49 15.57
CA SER A 444 0.85 -15.96 16.52
C SER A 444 0.45 -16.29 17.96
N LEU A 445 -0.83 -16.15 18.30
CA LEU A 445 -1.37 -16.50 19.62
C LEU A 445 -1.18 -17.99 19.92
N ARG A 446 -1.47 -18.87 18.95
CA ARG A 446 -1.20 -20.31 19.06
C ARG A 446 0.29 -20.57 19.28
N GLY A 447 1.15 -20.01 18.43
CA GLY A 447 2.59 -20.19 18.50
C GLY A 447 3.20 -19.73 19.83
N VAL A 448 2.58 -18.76 20.50
CA VAL A 448 2.98 -18.31 21.84
C VAL A 448 2.62 -19.35 22.90
N TYR A 449 1.43 -19.96 22.86
CA TYR A 449 1.09 -21.04 23.80
C TYR A 449 1.94 -22.29 23.63
N GLU A 450 2.29 -22.63 22.38
CA GLU A 450 3.02 -23.86 22.07
C GLU A 450 4.53 -23.73 22.20
N LYS A 451 5.10 -22.61 21.75
CA LYS A 451 6.55 -22.48 21.54
C LYS A 451 7.19 -21.36 22.35
N ASN A 452 6.45 -20.30 22.70
CA ASN A 452 7.02 -19.07 23.24
C ASN A 452 6.15 -18.43 24.35
N PRO A 453 5.83 -19.16 25.44
CA PRO A 453 4.84 -18.73 26.43
C PRO A 453 5.19 -17.40 27.13
N GLU A 454 6.47 -17.04 27.20
CA GLU A 454 6.96 -15.76 27.72
C GLU A 454 6.48 -14.54 26.93
N ARG A 455 5.92 -14.74 25.73
CA ARG A 455 5.42 -13.67 24.84
C ARG A 455 3.92 -13.45 24.90
N ILE A 456 3.20 -14.14 25.79
CA ILE A 456 1.74 -14.05 25.91
C ILE A 456 1.22 -12.61 26.06
N SER A 457 1.98 -11.76 26.75
CA SER A 457 1.63 -10.34 26.93
C SER A 457 1.57 -9.54 25.62
N GLN A 458 2.31 -9.95 24.58
CA GLN A 458 2.30 -9.29 23.26
C GLN A 458 1.04 -9.60 22.47
N PHE A 459 0.40 -10.74 22.76
CA PHE A 459 -0.71 -11.29 21.97
C PHE A 459 -2.00 -11.43 22.77
N PHE A 460 -2.11 -10.88 23.99
CA PHE A 460 -3.41 -10.75 24.66
C PHE A 460 -4.39 -9.86 23.89
N THR A 461 -3.89 -9.01 22.99
CA THR A 461 -4.70 -8.18 22.09
C THR A 461 -4.14 -8.29 20.67
N PRO A 462 -4.97 -8.11 19.62
CA PRO A 462 -4.52 -8.15 18.24
C PRO A 462 -3.77 -6.87 17.81
N MET A 463 -3.19 -6.10 18.75
CA MET A 463 -2.39 -4.89 18.45
C MET A 463 -1.24 -5.15 17.46
N TYR A 464 -0.79 -6.40 17.34
CA TYR A 464 0.08 -6.89 16.28
C TYR A 464 -0.35 -6.45 14.87
N VAL A 465 -1.66 -6.48 14.57
CA VAL A 465 -2.23 -6.09 13.28
C VAL A 465 -1.99 -4.61 12.99
N MET A 466 -2.17 -3.73 13.99
CA MET A 466 -1.85 -2.32 13.83
C MET A 466 -0.34 -2.10 13.65
N GLY A 467 0.49 -2.78 14.45
CA GLY A 467 1.95 -2.61 14.39
C GLY A 467 2.53 -2.94 13.01
N THR A 468 2.16 -4.08 12.46
CA THR A 468 2.57 -4.51 11.10
C THR A 468 2.01 -3.61 10.01
N ALA A 469 0.72 -3.25 10.07
CA ALA A 469 0.09 -2.38 9.08
C ALA A 469 0.70 -0.97 9.05
N GLU A 470 1.14 -0.42 10.17
CA GLU A 470 1.85 0.87 10.21
C GLU A 470 3.24 0.81 9.56
N TYR A 471 3.97 -0.30 9.70
CA TYR A 471 5.24 -0.51 9.00
C TYR A 471 5.04 -0.69 7.49
N ALA A 472 4.06 -1.51 7.10
CA ALA A 472 3.71 -1.68 5.69
C ALA A 472 3.30 -0.35 5.05
N ARG A 473 2.48 0.46 5.74
CA ARG A 473 2.12 1.80 5.29
C ARG A 473 3.34 2.70 5.10
N LEU A 474 4.23 2.77 6.09
CA LEU A 474 5.46 3.55 6.00
C LEU A 474 6.28 3.16 4.76
N ALA A 475 6.38 1.87 4.46
CA ALA A 475 7.17 1.36 3.35
C ALA A 475 6.51 1.56 1.97
N ALA A 476 5.18 1.52 1.91
CA ALA A 476 4.42 1.62 0.67
C ALA A 476 4.10 3.05 0.24
N GLU A 477 4.01 4.01 1.19
CA GLU A 477 3.58 5.39 0.91
C GLU A 477 4.29 6.00 -0.34
N PRO A 478 3.52 6.59 -1.28
CA PRO A 478 2.09 6.91 -1.23
C PRO A 478 1.14 5.79 -1.72
N ARG A 479 1.64 4.58 -1.96
CA ARG A 479 0.86 3.47 -2.54
C ARG A 479 -0.03 2.80 -1.48
N PRO A 480 -1.19 2.25 -1.90
CA PRO A 480 -2.12 1.58 -1.00
C PRO A 480 -1.51 0.33 -0.35
N THR A 481 -2.01 0.02 0.85
CA THR A 481 -1.83 -1.28 1.51
C THR A 481 -3.11 -2.11 1.45
N HIS A 482 -2.98 -3.43 1.62
CA HIS A 482 -4.06 -4.40 1.74
C HIS A 482 -3.78 -5.38 2.89
N VAL A 483 -4.62 -5.43 3.91
CA VAL A 483 -4.39 -6.28 5.10
C VAL A 483 -5.15 -7.62 4.97
N ILE A 484 -4.46 -8.74 5.16
CA ILE A 484 -5.03 -10.09 5.14
C ILE A 484 -5.18 -10.60 6.58
N LEU A 485 -6.41 -10.75 7.04
CA LEU A 485 -6.72 -11.16 8.42
C LEU A 485 -6.97 -12.67 8.49
N ASN A 486 -6.39 -13.32 9.49
CA ASN A 486 -6.54 -14.76 9.69
C ASN A 486 -7.99 -15.14 10.09
N SER A 487 -8.55 -16.23 9.57
CA SER A 487 -9.90 -16.75 9.87
C SER A 487 -9.93 -18.28 9.94
N THR A 488 -8.83 -18.88 10.41
CA THR A 488 -8.64 -20.33 10.49
C THR A 488 -8.67 -20.83 11.92
N SER A 489 -9.19 -22.05 12.09
CA SER A 489 -8.81 -22.96 13.18
C SER A 489 -7.59 -23.77 12.74
N TYR A 490 -6.68 -24.08 13.67
CA TYR A 490 -5.49 -24.88 13.38
C TYR A 490 -5.66 -26.31 13.90
N ARG A 491 -5.52 -27.31 13.03
CA ARG A 491 -5.80 -28.74 13.30
C ARG A 491 -4.64 -29.63 12.89
N PHE A 492 -3.80 -30.01 13.83
CA PHE A 492 -2.71 -30.95 13.59
C PHE A 492 -3.10 -32.34 14.12
N PRO A 493 -2.77 -33.45 13.44
CA PRO A 493 -3.21 -34.79 13.82
C PRO A 493 -2.91 -35.19 15.28
N ASP A 494 -1.79 -34.71 15.83
CA ASP A 494 -1.30 -35.08 17.16
C ASP A 494 -1.45 -33.95 18.20
N GLN A 495 -2.28 -32.94 17.94
CA GLN A 495 -2.47 -31.79 18.82
C GLN A 495 -3.94 -31.43 18.96
N GLU A 496 -4.31 -30.91 20.13
CA GLU A 496 -5.65 -30.33 20.31
C GLU A 496 -5.86 -29.18 19.33
N PRO A 497 -7.01 -29.12 18.62
CA PRO A 497 -7.32 -28.04 17.71
C PRO A 497 -7.23 -26.67 18.40
N PHE A 498 -6.53 -25.73 17.76
CA PHE A 498 -6.65 -24.34 18.16
C PHE A 498 -7.92 -23.74 17.54
N ARG A 499 -8.68 -23.02 18.35
CA ARG A 499 -9.97 -22.44 17.97
C ARG A 499 -9.89 -21.51 16.76
N PHE A 500 -11.04 -21.26 16.14
CA PHE A 500 -11.22 -20.13 15.24
C PHE A 500 -11.01 -18.78 15.97
N PRO A 501 -10.68 -17.70 15.25
CA PRO A 501 -10.83 -16.35 15.80
C PRO A 501 -12.28 -16.10 16.21
N THR A 502 -12.44 -15.41 17.33
CA THR A 502 -13.76 -14.98 17.80
C THR A 502 -14.28 -13.82 16.94
N PRO A 503 -15.61 -13.61 16.88
CA PRO A 503 -16.19 -12.38 16.33
C PRO A 503 -15.57 -11.11 16.90
N GLU A 504 -15.32 -11.09 18.21
CA GLU A 504 -14.76 -9.98 18.96
C GLU A 504 -13.35 -9.62 18.47
N GLU A 505 -12.47 -10.62 18.33
CA GLU A 505 -11.12 -10.44 17.77
C GLU A 505 -11.18 -9.84 16.39
N LYS A 506 -12.06 -10.40 15.54
CA LYS A 506 -12.13 -10.01 14.15
C LYS A 506 -12.58 -8.57 13.97
N ARG A 507 -13.53 -8.12 14.80
CA ARG A 507 -13.97 -6.72 14.84
C ARG A 507 -12.82 -5.79 15.17
N VAL A 508 -12.05 -6.10 16.21
CA VAL A 508 -10.90 -5.26 16.60
C VAL A 508 -9.82 -5.24 15.52
N GLU A 509 -9.45 -6.40 14.98
CA GLU A 509 -8.48 -6.51 13.88
C GLU A 509 -8.89 -5.68 12.67
N PHE A 510 -10.18 -5.74 12.29
CA PHE A 510 -10.72 -4.98 11.16
C PHE A 510 -10.57 -3.47 11.35
N TYR A 511 -10.98 -2.94 12.51
CA TYR A 511 -10.87 -1.52 12.81
C TYR A 511 -9.43 -1.05 13.02
N MET A 512 -8.55 -1.91 13.53
CA MET A 512 -7.11 -1.65 13.57
C MET A 512 -6.54 -1.50 12.16
N ALA A 513 -6.82 -2.46 11.27
CA ALA A 513 -6.40 -2.42 9.88
C ALA A 513 -6.93 -1.16 9.17
N LEU A 514 -8.23 -0.87 9.34
CA LEU A 514 -8.88 0.30 8.76
C LEU A 514 -8.27 1.61 9.26
N GLY A 515 -8.00 1.72 10.56
CA GLY A 515 -7.41 2.91 11.21
C GLY A 515 -5.97 3.23 10.79
N THR A 516 -5.28 2.29 10.14
CA THR A 516 -4.00 2.55 9.46
C THR A 516 -4.17 3.17 8.07
N GLY A 517 -5.39 3.21 7.52
CA GLY A 517 -5.69 3.77 6.21
C GLY A 517 -5.52 2.79 5.05
N THR A 518 -5.55 1.47 5.33
CA THR A 518 -5.56 0.42 4.29
C THR A 518 -6.61 0.69 3.21
N LYS A 519 -6.40 0.11 2.02
CA LYS A 519 -7.30 0.22 0.87
C LYS A 519 -7.89 -1.12 0.45
N GLY A 520 -7.53 -2.17 1.18
CA GLY A 520 -8.16 -3.47 1.10
C GLY A 520 -8.05 -4.20 2.42
N ILE A 521 -9.06 -5.00 2.72
CA ILE A 521 -9.04 -5.99 3.77
C ILE A 521 -9.51 -7.29 3.14
N SER A 522 -8.77 -8.37 3.36
CA SER A 522 -9.25 -9.71 3.02
C SER A 522 -9.09 -10.67 4.17
N TYR A 523 -9.73 -11.82 4.07
CA TYR A 523 -9.64 -12.85 5.10
C TYR A 523 -9.06 -14.13 4.50
N TRP A 524 -8.04 -14.64 5.17
CA TRP A 524 -7.49 -15.96 4.92
C TRP A 524 -7.90 -16.80 6.12
N TRP A 525 -8.88 -17.69 6.04
CA TRP A 525 -9.18 -18.54 4.91
C TRP A 525 -10.60 -19.09 4.95
N PHE A 526 -11.19 -19.32 3.77
CA PHE A 526 -12.51 -19.94 3.65
C PHE A 526 -12.49 -21.47 3.60
N THR A 527 -11.42 -22.12 3.12
CA THR A 527 -11.47 -23.55 2.81
C THR A 527 -11.48 -24.43 4.06
N PRO A 528 -12.54 -25.24 4.29
CA PRO A 528 -12.69 -26.01 5.53
C PRO A 528 -12.06 -27.40 5.42
N ILE A 529 -10.77 -27.46 5.06
CA ILE A 529 -10.00 -28.72 4.92
C ILE A 529 -8.55 -28.51 5.35
N GLY A 530 -7.88 -29.58 5.77
CA GLY A 530 -6.47 -29.57 6.14
C GLY A 530 -6.20 -28.93 7.49
N GLU A 531 -4.92 -28.62 7.74
CA GLU A 531 -4.44 -28.09 9.02
C GLU A 531 -4.94 -26.67 9.27
N CYS A 532 -4.98 -25.85 8.23
CA CYS A 532 -5.53 -24.50 8.27
C CYS A 532 -7.02 -24.56 7.92
N TYR A 533 -7.83 -24.96 8.89
CA TYR A 533 -9.25 -25.25 8.73
C TYR A 533 -10.07 -23.95 8.70
N GLY A 534 -10.52 -23.56 7.51
CA GLY A 534 -11.13 -22.26 7.22
C GLY A 534 -12.60 -22.09 7.62
N CYS A 535 -13.02 -20.83 7.65
CA CYS A 535 -14.33 -20.38 8.14
C CYS A 535 -15.53 -20.73 7.23
N GLY A 536 -15.30 -21.35 6.06
CA GLY A 536 -16.36 -21.91 5.22
C GLY A 536 -16.96 -23.22 5.75
N SER A 537 -16.52 -23.68 6.93
CA SER A 537 -17.08 -24.84 7.64
C SER A 537 -18.49 -24.55 8.19
N ARG A 538 -19.25 -25.61 8.47
CA ARG A 538 -20.57 -25.54 9.13
C ARG A 538 -20.50 -25.55 10.65
N GLU A 539 -19.30 -25.58 11.22
CA GLU A 539 -19.13 -25.53 12.67
C GLU A 539 -19.67 -24.22 13.26
N PRO A 540 -20.29 -24.25 14.47
CA PRO A 540 -20.91 -23.08 15.07
C PRO A 540 -20.00 -21.86 15.16
N GLU A 541 -18.73 -22.06 15.51
CA GLU A 541 -17.70 -21.03 15.64
C GLU A 541 -17.33 -20.41 14.29
N ALA A 542 -17.15 -21.24 13.25
CA ALA A 542 -16.90 -20.78 11.88
C ALA A 542 -18.09 -19.95 11.34
N GLN A 543 -19.32 -20.40 11.62
CA GLN A 543 -20.54 -19.69 11.24
C GLN A 543 -20.71 -18.38 12.02
N ALA A 544 -20.32 -18.35 13.30
CA ALA A 544 -20.29 -17.11 14.09
C ALA A 544 -19.30 -16.10 13.52
N LEU A 545 -18.11 -16.56 13.14
CA LEU A 545 -17.10 -15.75 12.49
C LEU A 545 -17.61 -15.20 11.15
N MET A 546 -18.16 -16.04 10.26
CA MET A 546 -18.70 -15.60 8.96
C MET A 546 -19.82 -14.54 9.09
N ARG A 547 -20.71 -14.69 10.08
CA ARG A 547 -21.72 -13.66 10.39
C ARG A 547 -21.09 -12.33 10.77
N GLU A 548 -20.01 -12.37 11.55
CA GLU A 548 -19.30 -11.15 11.91
C GLU A 548 -18.57 -10.52 10.72
N LEU A 549 -17.96 -11.33 9.86
CA LEU A 549 -17.38 -10.83 8.60
C LEU A 549 -18.43 -10.12 7.74
N ALA A 550 -19.65 -10.67 7.65
CA ALA A 550 -20.74 -10.02 6.94
C ALA A 550 -21.14 -8.66 7.55
N ARG A 551 -21.15 -8.53 8.89
CA ARG A 551 -21.38 -7.24 9.57
C ARG A 551 -20.29 -6.22 9.26
N LEU A 552 -19.03 -6.61 9.41
CA LEU A 552 -17.87 -5.74 9.13
C LEU A 552 -17.85 -5.30 7.66
N ASN A 553 -18.14 -6.21 6.75
CA ASN A 553 -18.30 -5.90 5.33
C ASN A 553 -19.45 -4.92 5.10
N ALA A 554 -20.62 -5.10 5.73
CA ALA A 554 -21.73 -4.15 5.60
C ALA A 554 -21.38 -2.74 6.10
N GLU A 555 -20.70 -2.67 7.25
CA GLU A 555 -20.22 -1.41 7.85
C GLU A 555 -19.26 -0.68 6.90
N ALA A 556 -18.26 -1.36 6.32
CA ALA A 556 -17.38 -0.77 5.33
C ALA A 556 -18.09 -0.44 4.01
N ARG A 557 -18.98 -1.30 3.52
CA ARG A 557 -19.78 -1.10 2.29
C ARG A 557 -20.63 0.16 2.30
N THR A 558 -20.98 0.63 3.48
CA THR A 558 -21.71 1.89 3.67
C THR A 558 -20.88 3.12 3.33
N LEU A 559 -19.56 3.03 3.48
CA LEU A 559 -18.59 4.11 3.29
C LEU A 559 -17.50 3.77 2.25
N LEU A 560 -17.72 2.79 1.37
CA LEU A 560 -16.68 2.34 0.42
C LEU A 560 -16.06 3.48 -0.40
N PRO A 561 -16.85 4.38 -1.03
CA PRO A 561 -16.27 5.48 -1.81
C PRO A 561 -15.37 6.38 -0.96
N GLU A 562 -15.77 6.65 0.27
CA GLU A 562 -15.00 7.51 1.18
C GLU A 562 -13.75 6.78 1.70
N LEU A 563 -13.85 5.50 2.08
CA LEU A 563 -12.72 4.65 2.49
C LEU A 563 -11.72 4.41 1.36
N GLY A 564 -12.21 4.29 0.13
CA GLY A 564 -11.42 4.11 -1.09
C GLY A 564 -10.46 5.26 -1.38
N VAL A 565 -10.83 6.48 -0.96
CA VAL A 565 -9.97 7.66 -1.13
C VAL A 565 -9.31 8.14 0.15
N ALA A 566 -9.71 7.63 1.33
CA ALA A 566 -9.23 8.16 2.61
C ALA A 566 -7.73 7.95 2.88
N CYS A 567 -7.11 8.78 3.71
CA CYS A 567 -5.73 8.59 4.19
C CYS A 567 -5.62 8.87 5.69
N ALA A 568 -4.85 8.05 6.39
CA ALA A 568 -4.61 8.22 7.82
C ALA A 568 -3.84 9.52 8.10
N ALA A 569 -4.39 10.35 8.97
CA ALA A 569 -3.81 11.65 9.29
C ALA A 569 -2.56 11.51 10.18
N ALA A 570 -2.58 10.56 11.11
CA ALA A 570 -1.46 10.26 11.99
C ALA A 570 -0.21 9.82 11.21
N GLN A 571 0.96 10.20 11.72
CA GLN A 571 2.24 9.70 11.24
C GLN A 571 2.35 8.17 11.42
N PRO A 572 3.03 7.45 10.51
CA PRO A 572 3.23 6.02 10.69
C PRO A 572 3.84 5.70 12.05
N GLY A 573 3.20 4.75 12.75
CA GLY A 573 3.60 4.26 14.06
C GLY A 573 3.23 5.11 15.27
N SER A 574 2.45 6.18 15.13
CA SER A 574 1.92 6.89 16.30
C SER A 574 0.70 6.17 16.86
N LEU A 575 0.56 6.00 18.17
CA LEU A 575 -0.69 5.54 18.81
C LEU A 575 -1.69 6.67 19.08
N ARG A 576 -1.25 7.93 19.01
CA ARG A 576 -2.08 9.09 19.28
C ARG A 576 -2.63 9.64 17.97
N ASP A 577 -3.92 9.95 17.97
CA ASP A 577 -4.53 10.65 16.86
C ASP A 577 -4.31 12.17 16.98
N PRO A 578 -3.97 12.86 15.88
CA PRO A 578 -3.74 14.31 15.91
C PRO A 578 -5.03 15.15 16.01
N PHE A 579 -6.20 14.58 15.70
CA PHE A 579 -7.47 15.31 15.60
C PHE A 579 -8.53 14.81 16.58
N ALA A 580 -8.50 13.53 16.96
CA ALA A 580 -9.48 12.89 17.84
C ALA A 580 -8.86 12.44 19.16
N SER A 581 -9.63 12.51 20.23
CA SER A 581 -9.29 11.91 21.51
C SER A 581 -10.54 11.30 22.14
N MET A 582 -10.34 10.26 22.96
CA MET A 582 -11.42 9.50 23.56
C MET A 582 -11.38 9.56 25.08
N ARG A 583 -12.57 9.54 25.68
CA ARG A 583 -12.77 9.21 27.09
C ARG A 583 -13.59 7.92 27.16
N PRO A 584 -13.07 6.86 27.82
CA PRO A 584 -11.77 6.77 28.48
C PRO A 584 -10.60 6.64 27.48
N PHE A 585 -9.38 6.95 27.93
CA PHE A 585 -8.18 7.05 27.07
C PHE A 585 -7.70 5.72 26.47
N TRP A 586 -8.20 4.58 26.95
CA TRP A 586 -7.87 3.26 26.40
C TRP A 586 -8.68 2.90 25.15
N VAL A 587 -9.66 3.71 24.76
CA VAL A 587 -10.24 3.64 23.40
C VAL A 587 -9.29 4.38 22.46
N ILE A 588 -8.76 3.69 21.46
CA ILE A 588 -7.95 4.35 20.43
C ILE A 588 -8.89 4.90 19.36
N ALA A 589 -8.67 6.16 19.01
CA ALA A 589 -9.23 6.78 17.82
C ALA A 589 -8.17 6.87 16.72
N ARG A 590 -8.59 6.78 15.47
CA ARG A 590 -7.75 7.00 14.28
C ARG A 590 -8.53 7.75 13.21
N THR A 591 -8.08 8.93 12.87
CA THR A 591 -8.68 9.82 11.88
C THR A 591 -8.10 9.52 10.50
N LEU A 592 -9.00 9.16 9.59
CA LEU A 592 -8.76 9.09 8.15
C LEU A 592 -9.49 10.26 7.50
N PHE A 593 -8.84 10.99 6.60
CA PHE A 593 -9.51 12.02 5.81
C PHE A 593 -9.82 11.50 4.41
N ALA A 594 -11.08 11.56 4.01
CA ALA A 594 -11.54 11.33 2.65
C ALA A 594 -11.67 12.68 1.96
N GLY A 595 -10.57 13.17 1.38
CA GLY A 595 -10.47 14.54 0.88
C GLY A 595 -10.50 15.59 1.99
N PRO A 596 -10.73 16.87 1.64
CA PRO A 596 -10.79 17.96 2.60
C PRO A 596 -12.14 18.10 3.31
N ASP A 597 -13.17 17.35 2.89
CA ASP A 597 -14.55 17.57 3.33
C ASP A 597 -15.04 16.57 4.37
N THR A 598 -14.33 15.46 4.59
CA THR A 598 -14.81 14.33 5.39
C THR A 598 -13.70 13.70 6.22
N ALA A 599 -13.93 13.58 7.54
CA ALA A 599 -13.15 12.79 8.47
C ALA A 599 -13.91 11.50 8.84
N ILE A 600 -13.23 10.37 8.79
CA ILE A 600 -13.69 9.07 9.29
C ILE A 600 -12.78 8.71 10.47
N VAL A 601 -13.35 8.65 11.67
CA VAL A 601 -12.63 8.27 12.89
C VAL A 601 -12.98 6.83 13.21
N THR A 602 -12.03 5.92 13.03
CA THR A 602 -12.19 4.53 13.50
C THR A 602 -11.89 4.48 14.99
N LEU A 603 -12.69 3.73 15.73
CA LEU A 603 -12.58 3.56 17.17
C LEU A 603 -12.35 2.09 17.50
N PHE A 604 -11.47 1.80 18.45
CA PHE A 604 -11.39 0.46 19.01
C PHE A 604 -11.02 0.47 20.50
N ASN A 605 -11.77 -0.30 21.27
CA ASN A 605 -11.66 -0.41 22.72
C ASN A 605 -10.56 -1.39 23.10
N ARG A 606 -9.49 -0.93 23.75
CA ARG A 606 -8.39 -1.80 24.20
C ARG A 606 -8.69 -2.59 25.47
N ASN A 607 -9.83 -2.36 26.12
CA ASN A 607 -10.22 -3.11 27.33
C ASN A 607 -10.82 -4.46 26.95
N HIS A 608 -10.02 -5.28 26.27
CA HIS A 608 -10.31 -6.64 25.90
C HIS A 608 -9.05 -7.50 26.08
N SER A 609 -9.26 -8.80 26.22
CA SER A 609 -8.19 -9.79 26.26
C SER A 609 -8.64 -11.06 25.55
N SER A 610 -7.71 -11.66 24.83
CA SER A 610 -7.90 -12.88 24.07
C SER A 610 -6.91 -13.95 24.49
N ASP A 611 -7.39 -15.19 24.56
CA ASP A 611 -6.61 -16.36 24.94
C ASP A 611 -7.04 -17.60 24.14
N ARG A 612 -6.47 -18.78 24.41
CA ARG A 612 -6.86 -20.01 23.70
C ARG A 612 -8.34 -20.42 23.84
N HIS A 613 -9.08 -19.84 24.78
CA HIS A 613 -10.48 -20.17 25.07
C HIS A 613 -11.47 -19.17 24.45
N GLY A 614 -11.05 -17.93 24.21
CA GLY A 614 -11.87 -16.94 23.52
C GLY A 614 -11.44 -15.51 23.82
N THR A 615 -12.42 -14.61 23.83
CA THR A 615 -12.22 -13.19 24.06
C THR A 615 -13.16 -12.70 25.12
N ILE A 616 -12.62 -11.93 26.07
CA ILE A 616 -13.40 -11.19 27.05
C ILE A 616 -13.18 -9.70 26.81
N PHE A 617 -14.21 -8.89 27.00
CA PHE A 617 -14.10 -7.44 26.89
C PHE A 617 -15.08 -6.75 27.82
N GLN A 618 -14.74 -5.52 28.18
CA GLN A 618 -15.62 -4.64 28.93
C GLN A 618 -16.04 -3.46 28.04
N PRO A 619 -17.34 -3.36 27.71
CA PRO A 619 -17.90 -2.21 27.01
C PRO A 619 -17.65 -0.89 27.74
N VAL A 620 -17.57 0.19 26.97
CA VAL A 620 -17.53 1.55 27.49
C VAL A 620 -18.93 2.16 27.41
N GLU A 621 -19.64 2.28 28.52
CA GLU A 621 -21.06 2.71 28.55
C GLU A 621 -21.29 4.19 28.19
N LYS A 622 -20.28 5.05 28.40
CA LYS A 622 -20.36 6.50 28.19
C LYS A 622 -19.12 6.98 27.46
N ALA A 623 -18.88 6.41 26.28
CA ALA A 623 -17.79 6.82 25.42
C ALA A 623 -18.07 8.23 24.89
N THR A 624 -17.11 9.13 25.08
CA THR A 624 -17.17 10.50 24.55
C THR A 624 -15.95 10.72 23.67
N MET A 625 -16.17 11.30 22.50
CA MET A 625 -15.11 11.69 21.57
C MET A 625 -14.99 13.21 21.54
N THR A 626 -13.76 13.71 21.65
CA THR A 626 -13.43 15.10 21.32
C THR A 626 -12.67 15.12 20.01
N PHE A 627 -13.18 15.88 19.04
CA PHE A 627 -12.58 16.07 17.73
C PHE A 627 -12.25 17.56 17.52
N THR A 628 -11.01 17.88 17.19
CA THR A 628 -10.59 19.24 16.86
C THR A 628 -10.51 19.35 15.34
N PRO A 629 -11.55 19.85 14.66
CA PRO A 629 -11.54 19.96 13.21
C PRO A 629 -10.39 20.87 12.75
N PRO A 630 -9.67 20.50 11.67
CA PRO A 630 -8.77 21.43 11.02
C PRO A 630 -9.56 22.60 10.43
N SER A 631 -8.90 23.74 10.22
CA SER A 631 -9.53 24.98 9.74
C SER A 631 -10.21 24.85 8.36
N TRP A 632 -9.92 23.79 7.63
CA TRP A 632 -10.49 23.48 6.33
C TRP A 632 -11.68 22.52 6.37
N LEU A 633 -12.01 21.94 7.53
CA LEU A 633 -13.15 21.05 7.70
C LEU A 633 -14.24 21.73 8.53
N ASP A 634 -15.26 22.26 7.87
CA ASP A 634 -16.47 22.76 8.52
C ASP A 634 -17.49 21.63 8.70
N VAL A 635 -17.52 21.01 9.88
CA VAL A 635 -18.41 19.88 10.16
C VAL A 635 -19.87 20.32 10.23
N LYS A 636 -20.67 19.85 9.27
CA LYS A 636 -22.13 20.10 9.16
C LYS A 636 -22.99 18.89 9.51
N SER A 637 -22.42 17.68 9.40
CA SER A 637 -23.10 16.44 9.72
C SER A 637 -22.12 15.50 10.42
N ALA A 638 -22.62 14.79 11.44
CA ALA A 638 -21.89 13.72 12.09
C ALA A 638 -22.79 12.49 12.31
N PHE A 639 -22.25 11.30 12.12
CA PHE A 639 -22.97 10.05 12.36
C PHE A 639 -22.03 8.90 12.71
N ARG A 640 -22.54 7.93 13.47
CA ARG A 640 -21.86 6.68 13.83
C ARG A 640 -22.31 5.55 12.91
N VAL A 641 -21.36 4.71 12.53
CA VAL A 641 -21.58 3.42 11.87
C VAL A 641 -21.15 2.35 12.87
N ASP A 642 -22.12 1.57 13.37
CA ASP A 642 -21.91 0.51 14.34
C ASP A 642 -22.80 -0.70 14.02
N GLY A 643 -22.30 -1.92 14.20
CA GLY A 643 -23.02 -3.19 14.43
C GLY A 643 -24.37 -3.50 13.76
N GLY A 644 -24.79 -2.82 12.68
CA GLY A 644 -26.16 -2.93 12.15
C GLY A 644 -26.93 -1.61 12.00
N LYS A 645 -26.33 -0.46 12.30
CA LYS A 645 -27.04 0.81 12.46
C LYS A 645 -26.22 2.01 12.01
N LEU A 646 -26.95 3.01 11.50
CA LEU A 646 -26.46 4.35 11.23
C LEU A 646 -27.15 5.36 12.15
N THR A 647 -26.40 5.91 13.10
CA THR A 647 -26.94 6.80 14.14
C THR A 647 -26.44 8.22 13.92
N PRO A 648 -27.31 9.22 13.65
CA PRO A 648 -26.91 10.62 13.67
C PRO A 648 -26.35 10.99 15.05
N LEU A 649 -25.32 11.82 15.08
CA LEU A 649 -24.71 12.27 16.33
C LEU A 649 -24.94 13.78 16.50
N ASP A 650 -25.35 14.15 17.71
CA ASP A 650 -25.37 15.54 18.11
C ASP A 650 -23.93 16.01 18.37
N VAL A 651 -23.59 17.16 17.79
CA VAL A 651 -22.27 17.76 17.90
C VAL A 651 -22.35 18.98 18.80
N LYS A 652 -21.64 18.95 19.93
CA LYS A 652 -21.49 20.12 20.81
C LYS A 652 -20.19 20.81 20.50
N ARG A 653 -20.22 22.10 20.16
CA ARG A 653 -19.01 22.90 19.91
C ARG A 653 -18.55 23.56 21.20
N GLU A 654 -17.29 23.31 21.58
CA GLU A 654 -16.63 23.85 22.76
C GLU A 654 -15.31 24.51 22.30
N GLY A 655 -15.35 25.83 22.05
CA GLY A 655 -14.24 26.52 21.39
C GLY A 655 -13.99 25.98 19.99
N ASP A 656 -12.74 25.58 19.72
CA ASP A 656 -12.32 25.00 18.43
C ASP A 656 -12.52 23.47 18.36
N SER A 657 -13.07 22.86 19.41
CA SER A 657 -13.30 21.41 19.48
C SER A 657 -14.78 21.07 19.41
N LEU A 658 -15.05 19.85 18.95
CA LEU A 658 -16.36 19.23 18.87
C LEU A 658 -16.40 18.05 19.86
N THR A 659 -17.41 18.00 20.70
CA THR A 659 -17.65 16.90 21.63
C THR A 659 -18.87 16.10 21.16
N LEU A 660 -18.70 14.79 21.04
CA LEU A 660 -19.72 13.85 20.59
C LEU A 660 -19.91 12.77 21.65
N GLU A 661 -21.15 12.59 22.10
CA GLU A 661 -21.53 11.49 22.99
C GLU A 661 -21.84 10.26 22.16
N LEU A 662 -21.03 9.23 22.29
CA LEU A 662 -21.19 7.98 21.53
C LEU A 662 -22.06 6.98 22.30
N GLY A 663 -22.23 7.18 23.61
CA GLY A 663 -22.93 6.24 24.48
C GLY A 663 -22.12 4.94 24.64
N ARG A 664 -22.78 3.79 24.48
CA ARG A 664 -22.11 2.50 24.61
C ARG A 664 -21.25 2.19 23.38
N LEU A 665 -19.96 1.93 23.62
CA LEU A 665 -18.99 1.41 22.66
C LEU A 665 -18.53 0.02 23.13
N ASP A 666 -18.77 -1.01 22.32
CA ASP A 666 -18.29 -2.36 22.62
C ASP A 666 -16.81 -2.48 22.25
N LEU A 667 -16.49 -2.92 21.03
CA LEU A 667 -15.12 -3.23 20.60
C LEU A 667 -14.58 -2.31 19.52
N GLY A 668 -15.38 -1.94 18.51
CA GLY A 668 -14.94 -1.02 17.49
C GLY A 668 -16.02 -0.62 16.51
N ASP A 669 -15.93 0.64 16.04
CA ASP A 669 -16.91 1.36 15.22
C ASP A 669 -16.23 2.44 14.36
N MET A 670 -17.02 3.13 13.53
CA MET A 670 -16.63 4.38 12.85
C MET A 670 -17.53 5.55 13.24
N VAL A 671 -16.93 6.73 13.35
CA VAL A 671 -17.64 8.01 13.39
C VAL A 671 -17.25 8.83 12.17
N VAL A 672 -18.23 9.33 11.44
CA VAL A 672 -18.03 10.20 10.27
C VAL A 672 -18.37 11.64 10.67
N LEU A 673 -17.49 12.57 10.36
CA LEU A 673 -17.70 14.02 10.48
C LEU A 673 -17.45 14.66 9.11
N THR A 674 -18.42 15.38 8.57
CA THR A 674 -18.34 15.87 7.19
C THR A 674 -18.95 17.25 7.00
N SER A 675 -18.43 17.97 6.03
CA SER A 675 -19.00 19.21 5.50
C SER A 675 -20.05 18.97 4.40
N ASP A 676 -20.19 17.75 3.88
CA ASP A 676 -21.27 17.35 2.97
C ASP A 676 -22.49 16.87 3.78
N PRO A 677 -23.55 17.69 3.96
CA PRO A 677 -24.72 17.28 4.72
C PRO A 677 -25.51 16.14 4.05
N SER A 678 -25.27 15.86 2.76
CA SER A 678 -25.94 14.77 2.05
C SER A 678 -25.31 13.39 2.30
N LEU A 679 -24.10 13.33 2.84
CA LEU A 679 -23.36 12.08 3.01
C LEU A 679 -24.10 11.08 3.92
N TYR A 680 -24.74 11.56 4.99
CA TYR A 680 -25.54 10.68 5.86
C TYR A 680 -26.70 10.03 5.10
N GLY A 681 -27.38 10.78 4.22
CA GLY A 681 -28.44 10.25 3.37
C GLY A 681 -27.92 9.17 2.41
N LYS A 682 -26.81 9.45 1.72
CA LYS A 682 -26.15 8.48 0.82
C LYS A 682 -25.72 7.21 1.55
N ALA A 683 -25.13 7.36 2.75
CA ALA A 683 -24.76 6.23 3.60
C ALA A 683 -25.98 5.38 3.99
N ARG A 684 -27.09 6.02 4.35
CA ARG A 684 -28.35 5.31 4.65
C ARG A 684 -28.91 4.54 3.46
N GLU A 685 -28.87 5.12 2.27
CA GLU A 685 -29.31 4.43 1.05
C GLU A 685 -28.47 3.19 0.77
N ARG A 686 -27.14 3.31 0.89
CA ARG A 686 -26.21 2.17 0.76
C ARG A 686 -26.49 1.10 1.82
N TRP A 687 -26.65 1.50 3.08
CA TRP A 687 -27.00 0.56 4.16
C TRP A 687 -28.30 -0.19 3.89
N ALA A 688 -29.36 0.54 3.49
CA ALA A 688 -30.66 -0.05 3.19
C ALA A 688 -30.59 -1.08 2.04
N ALA A 689 -29.69 -0.89 1.07
CA ALA A 689 -29.46 -1.86 0.00
C ALA A 689 -28.76 -3.15 0.47
N LEU A 690 -27.98 -3.08 1.56
CA LEU A 690 -27.24 -4.22 2.13
C LEU A 690 -28.06 -4.98 3.17
N GLU A 691 -28.96 -4.27 3.87
CA GLU A 691 -29.71 -4.77 5.02
C GLU A 691 -30.48 -6.08 4.75
N PRO A 692 -31.16 -6.29 3.61
CA PRO A 692 -31.86 -7.55 3.35
C PRO A 692 -30.93 -8.77 3.33
N MET A 693 -29.76 -8.61 2.70
CA MET A 693 -28.77 -9.67 2.59
C MET A 693 -28.12 -9.95 3.95
N LEU A 694 -27.77 -8.89 4.69
CA LEU A 694 -27.24 -9.02 6.04
C LEU A 694 -28.24 -9.72 6.97
N LYS A 695 -29.52 -9.33 6.95
CA LYS A 695 -30.58 -9.98 7.74
C LYS A 695 -30.70 -11.46 7.40
N SER A 696 -30.58 -11.84 6.13
CA SER A 696 -30.59 -13.24 5.70
C SER A 696 -29.46 -14.04 6.36
N VAL A 697 -28.21 -13.55 6.25
CA VAL A 697 -27.03 -14.20 6.86
C VAL A 697 -27.13 -14.29 8.38
N LEU A 698 -27.66 -13.24 9.03
CA LEU A 698 -27.81 -13.23 10.48
C LEU A 698 -28.93 -14.15 10.99
N ALA A 699 -29.94 -14.44 10.16
CA ALA A 699 -31.09 -15.27 10.51
C ALA A 699 -30.84 -16.80 10.33
N GLU A 700 -29.75 -17.20 9.68
CA GLU A 700 -29.39 -18.62 9.44
C GLU A 700 -29.18 -19.46 10.74
N GLN A 701 -29.37 -18.88 11.93
CA GLN A 701 -29.39 -19.62 13.21
C GLN A 701 -30.64 -20.50 13.46
N GLN A 702 -31.72 -20.38 12.67
CA GLN A 702 -33.01 -20.99 13.01
C GLN A 702 -33.39 -22.26 12.23
N LYS A 703 -32.47 -22.85 11.46
CA LYS A 703 -32.67 -24.14 10.79
C LYS A 703 -31.45 -25.03 11.01
#